data_AF-A0A504L1V1-F1
#
_entry.id   AF-A0A504L1V1-F1
#
_cell.length_a   1.000
_cell.length_b   1.000
_cell.length_c   1.000
_cell.angle_alpha   90.00
_cell.angle_beta   90.00
_cell.angle_gamma   90.00
#
_symmetry.space_group_name_H-M   'P 1'
#
loop_
_entity.id
_entity.type
_entity.pdbx_description
1 polymer ?
#
loop_
_entity_poly.entity_id
_entity_poly.type
_entity_poly.pdbx_seq_one_letter_code
_entity_poly.pdbx_strand_id
1 'polypeptide(L)'
;MRKFLIVLQWALASICVLTMVSLPISLETQLVASMSVLVAMMILKLVRPDGIWRLVALAFGTAIVMRYVYWRTTSTLPPINQLENFIPGVLLYLAELYSVMMLALSLFVVALPLPSRPSRANSNDRLPTVDVFIPTYNEDPELLANTMAAARGMDYPPDRFTVWLLDDGGTLQKRNSDRIVDANNAERRNAQLQKLAADLGVNYLTRDRNEHAKAGNLNNGLSQSTGELIAVFDADHAPARDFLKETVGYFDEDPRLFLVQTPHFFLNPDPVERNLRTFEKMPSENEMFYGIIQRGLDKWNASFFCGSAAVLRRSALVETNGFSGVSITEDCETAVELHARGWHSVYVDKPLIAGLQPATFASFIGQRSRWAQGMMQILRFRFPPLKRGLSIPQRLCYMSSTLFWLFPFPRAIFLVAPLFYLFFDLQIFTASGGEFMAYTLSYMIVNLMMQNYLYGAFRWPWISELYEYVQTVHLLPAVISVILNPRKPTFKVTAKDESISTSRLSEIGKPFFVIFGVLLIGVAMTVYKVYAEPYKADVTLVVGGWNLLNLIMAGCALGVVSERGERAATRRVKVSRRADFEINGKWFKGTIENVSAFGARLTVLGAELEDLAKDARAGIRFKMFADGTEAVLPVTIRNFERTTDGIAVGCLYQPSEAVHHRLVADLIFANSKQWEQFQLSRRGNPGLLRGTAWFLRLAIYQTYRGLVYFWRDISGRKAQAPVGQLAEKRP
;
A
#
# COMPACT_ATOMS: atom_id res chain seq x y z
N MET A 1 14.11 1.46 41.36
CA MET A 1 15.57 1.29 41.18
C MET A 1 15.97 0.68 39.83
N ARG A 2 15.53 -0.52 39.42
CA ARG A 2 16.00 -1.17 38.16
C ARG A 2 15.77 -0.36 36.88
N LYS A 3 14.57 0.22 36.66
CA LYS A 3 14.30 1.07 35.49
C LYS A 3 15.18 2.32 35.44
N PHE A 4 15.35 2.98 36.59
CA PHE A 4 16.21 4.15 36.72
C PHE A 4 17.67 3.82 36.38
N LEU A 5 18.19 2.71 36.91
CA LEU A 5 19.56 2.26 36.61
C LEU A 5 19.77 1.99 35.12
N ILE A 6 18.80 1.32 34.46
CA ILE A 6 18.84 1.06 33.01
C ILE A 6 18.85 2.36 32.21
N VAL A 7 17.99 3.32 32.57
CA VAL A 7 17.93 4.63 31.90
C VAL A 7 19.24 5.40 32.11
N LEU A 8 19.81 5.37 33.32
CA LEU A 8 21.08 6.02 33.62
C LEU A 8 22.24 5.38 32.83
N GLN A 9 22.32 4.05 32.80
CA GLN A 9 23.34 3.33 32.02
C GLN A 9 23.22 3.63 30.52
N TRP A 10 21.99 3.64 30.00
CA TRP A 10 21.73 4.01 28.62
C TRP A 10 22.16 5.46 28.33
N ALA A 11 21.82 6.40 29.20
CA ALA A 11 22.22 7.80 29.06
C ALA A 11 23.75 7.98 29.06
N LEU A 12 24.45 7.33 29.99
CA LEU A 12 25.92 7.35 30.05
C LEU A 12 26.54 6.76 28.78
N ALA A 13 26.04 5.61 28.31
CA ALA A 13 26.50 5.00 27.07
C ALA A 13 26.25 5.92 25.85
N SER A 14 25.07 6.54 25.77
CA SER A 14 24.74 7.51 24.72
C SER A 14 25.66 8.73 24.75
N ILE A 15 26.00 9.25 25.93
CA ILE A 15 26.97 10.36 26.07
C ILE A 15 28.33 9.92 25.52
N CYS A 16 28.85 8.75 25.92
CA CYS A 16 30.12 8.25 25.40
C CYS A 16 30.11 8.12 23.87
N VAL A 17 29.03 7.57 23.29
CA VAL A 17 28.89 7.44 21.83
C VAL A 17 28.85 8.82 21.16
N LEU A 18 28.09 9.77 21.69
CA LEU A 18 28.03 11.12 21.16
C LEU A 18 29.37 11.85 21.22
N THR A 19 30.12 11.67 22.32
CA THR A 19 31.48 12.19 22.44
C THR A 19 32.37 11.61 21.34
N MET A 20 32.37 10.28 21.16
CA MET A 20 33.15 9.62 20.10
C MET A 20 32.77 10.10 18.69
N VAL A 21 31.46 10.28 18.44
CA VAL A 21 30.93 10.80 17.17
C VAL A 21 31.43 12.22 16.87
N SER A 22 31.58 13.06 17.90
CA SER A 22 32.01 14.45 17.77
C SER A 22 33.53 14.65 17.68
N LEU A 23 34.32 13.60 17.92
CA LEU A 23 35.78 13.70 17.89
C LEU A 23 36.27 14.07 16.48
N PRO A 24 37.11 15.11 16.33
CA PRO A 24 37.75 15.41 15.07
C PRO A 24 38.80 14.33 14.79
N ILE A 25 38.70 13.66 13.65
CA ILE A 25 39.69 12.67 13.22
C ILE A 25 40.02 12.87 11.75
N SER A 26 41.17 12.33 11.33
CA SER A 26 41.61 12.42 9.93
C SER A 26 40.67 11.67 8.99
N LEU A 27 40.70 12.07 7.70
CA LEU A 27 39.93 11.43 6.63
C LEU A 27 40.19 9.92 6.54
N GLU A 28 41.45 9.52 6.67
CA GLU A 28 41.87 8.11 6.68
C GLU A 28 41.25 7.35 7.85
N THR A 29 41.27 7.95 9.04
CA THR A 29 40.68 7.34 10.23
C THR A 29 39.15 7.22 10.09
N GLN A 30 38.48 8.21 9.47
CA GLN A 30 37.05 8.11 9.13
C GLN A 30 36.77 6.94 8.20
N LEU A 31 37.54 6.79 7.12
CA LEU A 31 37.39 5.70 6.17
C LEU A 31 37.55 4.35 6.85
N VAL A 32 38.62 4.16 7.63
CA VAL A 32 38.88 2.92 8.37
C VAL A 32 37.74 2.62 9.36
N ALA A 33 37.27 3.60 10.12
CA ALA A 33 36.17 3.43 11.07
C ALA A 33 34.86 3.02 10.37
N SER A 34 34.49 3.74 9.30
CA SER A 34 33.30 3.42 8.49
C SER A 34 33.37 2.03 7.87
N MET A 35 34.50 1.67 7.28
CA MET A 35 34.69 0.35 6.67
C MET A 35 34.69 -0.77 7.70
N SER A 36 35.27 -0.55 8.88
CA SER A 36 35.25 -1.51 9.99
C SER A 36 33.82 -1.76 10.48
N VAL A 37 33.03 -0.70 10.67
CA VAL A 37 31.61 -0.82 11.03
C VAL A 37 30.83 -1.54 9.93
N LEU A 38 31.07 -1.20 8.66
CA LEU A 38 30.40 -1.84 7.54
C LEU A 38 30.70 -3.34 7.49
N VAL A 39 31.97 -3.74 7.64
CA VAL A 39 32.39 -5.14 7.70
C VAL A 39 31.76 -5.85 8.88
N ALA A 40 31.76 -5.25 10.07
CA ALA A 40 31.10 -5.82 11.24
C ALA A 40 29.60 -6.03 10.99
N MET A 41 28.91 -5.04 10.41
CA MET A 41 27.50 -5.17 10.03
C MET A 41 27.29 -6.23 8.95
N MET A 42 28.23 -6.43 8.02
CA MET A 42 28.12 -7.48 7.00
C MET A 42 28.29 -8.86 7.61
N ILE A 43 29.27 -9.04 8.50
CA ILE A 43 29.50 -10.29 9.23
C ILE A 43 28.28 -10.65 10.07
N LEU A 44 27.78 -9.69 10.86
CA LEU A 44 26.57 -9.89 11.66
C LEU A 44 25.39 -10.34 10.79
N LYS A 45 25.29 -9.84 9.55
CA LYS A 45 24.20 -10.17 8.62
C LYS A 45 24.24 -11.62 8.19
N LEU A 46 25.44 -12.16 7.95
CA LEU A 46 25.63 -13.54 7.55
C LEU A 46 25.13 -14.51 8.63
N VAL A 47 25.22 -14.10 9.90
CA VAL A 47 24.76 -14.87 11.06
C VAL A 47 23.27 -14.70 11.33
N ARG A 48 22.55 -13.87 10.53
CA ARG A 48 21.11 -13.55 10.70
C ARG A 48 20.78 -13.16 12.14
N PRO A 49 21.28 -12.00 12.59
CA PRO A 49 21.22 -11.63 13.98
C PRO A 49 19.78 -11.28 14.33
N ASP A 50 19.16 -12.09 15.19
CA ASP A 50 17.87 -11.82 15.79
C ASP A 50 18.05 -11.28 17.23
N GLY A 51 17.01 -10.62 17.76
CA GLY A 51 16.99 -10.10 19.12
C GLY A 51 18.10 -9.06 19.38
N ILE A 52 18.98 -9.34 20.35
CA ILE A 52 20.01 -8.39 20.81
C ILE A 52 21.03 -8.07 19.72
N TRP A 53 21.47 -9.07 18.94
CA TRP A 53 22.47 -8.86 17.88
C TRP A 53 21.96 -7.96 16.77
N ARG A 54 20.64 -7.99 16.48
CA ARG A 54 19.98 -7.04 15.59
C ARG A 54 20.13 -5.61 16.09
N LEU A 55 19.88 -5.39 17.38
CA LEU A 55 20.03 -4.07 18.00
C LEU A 55 21.48 -3.57 17.95
N VAL A 56 22.45 -4.45 18.19
CA VAL A 56 23.89 -4.11 18.10
C VAL A 56 24.25 -3.66 16.68
N ALA A 57 23.83 -4.41 15.65
CA ALA A 57 24.08 -4.03 14.25
C ALA A 57 23.45 -2.67 13.89
N LEU A 58 22.22 -2.42 14.36
CA LEU A 58 21.53 -1.14 14.15
C LEU A 58 22.22 0.00 14.90
N ALA A 59 22.71 -0.23 16.13
CA ALA A 59 23.41 0.79 16.91
C ALA A 59 24.74 1.22 16.25
N PHE A 60 25.50 0.27 15.71
CA PHE A 60 26.69 0.59 14.91
C PHE A 60 26.35 1.44 13.69
N GLY A 61 25.28 1.07 12.97
CA GLY A 61 24.82 1.86 11.84
C GLY A 61 24.39 3.28 12.23
N THR A 62 23.63 3.41 13.32
CA THR A 62 23.22 4.71 13.87
C THR A 62 24.42 5.58 14.26
N ALA A 63 25.50 5.01 14.78
CA ALA A 63 26.71 5.79 15.11
C ALA A 63 27.35 6.43 13.87
N ILE A 64 27.42 5.71 12.74
CA ILE A 64 27.91 6.26 11.47
C ILE A 64 26.98 7.35 10.93
N VAL A 65 25.66 7.16 11.03
CA VAL A 65 24.67 8.17 10.64
C VAL A 65 24.86 9.45 11.48
N MET A 66 24.98 9.33 12.81
CA MET A 66 25.19 10.48 13.69
C MET A 66 26.50 11.22 13.38
N ARG A 67 27.54 10.49 13.00
CA ARG A 67 28.82 11.07 12.60
C ARG A 67 28.75 11.81 11.27
N TYR A 68 28.02 11.27 10.30
CA TYR A 68 27.69 11.99 9.08
C TYR A 68 26.90 13.26 9.39
N VAL A 69 25.89 13.21 10.25
CA VAL A 69 25.10 14.40 10.64
C VAL A 69 25.98 15.45 11.30
N TYR A 70 26.86 15.06 12.22
CA TYR A 70 27.79 15.98 12.86
C TYR A 70 28.66 16.69 11.82
N TRP A 71 29.35 15.93 10.96
CA TRP A 71 30.18 16.49 9.88
C TRP A 71 29.37 17.36 8.89
N ARG A 72 28.17 16.91 8.51
CA ARG A 72 27.26 17.65 7.63
C ARG A 72 26.91 19.02 8.25
N THR A 73 26.67 19.05 9.56
CA THR A 73 26.29 20.25 10.30
C THR A 73 27.44 21.22 10.50
N THR A 74 28.64 20.72 10.82
CA THR A 74 29.76 21.56 11.25
C THR A 74 30.68 22.01 10.13
N SER A 75 30.74 21.26 9.02
CA SER A 75 31.87 21.38 8.07
C SER A 75 31.48 21.58 6.61
N THR A 76 30.20 21.39 6.24
CA THR A 76 29.79 21.32 4.81
C THR A 76 28.70 22.29 4.39
N LEU A 77 28.21 23.12 5.33
CA LEU A 77 27.25 24.17 5.02
C LEU A 77 27.97 25.38 4.40
N PRO A 78 27.45 25.95 3.31
CA PRO A 78 28.03 27.16 2.72
C PRO A 78 28.02 28.34 3.71
N PRO A 79 28.90 29.33 3.53
CA PRO A 79 28.87 30.55 4.33
C PRO A 79 27.57 31.35 4.20
N ILE A 80 27.07 31.91 5.31
CA ILE A 80 25.80 32.69 5.34
C ILE A 80 25.86 33.95 4.45
N ASN A 81 27.06 34.47 4.18
CA ASN A 81 27.25 35.64 3.32
C ASN A 81 27.14 35.32 1.82
N GLN A 82 26.95 34.06 1.41
CA GLN A 82 26.73 33.63 0.02
C GLN A 82 25.32 33.02 -0.10
N LEU A 83 24.29 33.86 -0.13
CA LEU A 83 22.90 33.41 -0.05
C LEU A 83 22.49 32.47 -1.19
N GLU A 84 23.04 32.66 -2.37
CA GLU A 84 22.85 31.83 -3.56
C GLU A 84 23.28 30.38 -3.36
N ASN A 85 24.31 30.14 -2.55
CA ASN A 85 24.78 28.80 -2.17
C ASN A 85 24.11 28.33 -0.88
N PHE A 86 23.99 29.23 0.09
CA PHE A 86 23.50 28.93 1.43
C PHE A 86 22.05 28.48 1.45
N ILE A 87 21.14 29.17 0.77
CA ILE A 87 19.71 28.82 0.76
C ILE A 87 19.47 27.40 0.23
N PRO A 88 19.89 27.05 -1.01
CA PRO A 88 19.73 25.68 -1.50
C PRO A 88 20.55 24.66 -0.70
N GLY A 89 21.70 25.04 -0.15
CA GLY A 89 22.50 24.20 0.75
C GLY A 89 21.77 23.84 2.04
N VAL A 90 21.07 24.81 2.66
CA VAL A 90 20.23 24.59 3.84
C VAL A 90 18.98 23.78 3.48
N LEU A 91 18.37 24.00 2.32
CA LEU A 91 17.24 23.17 1.87
C LEU A 91 17.64 21.69 1.71
N LEU A 92 18.80 21.43 1.12
CA LEU A 92 19.37 20.07 1.03
C LEU A 92 19.64 19.50 2.43
N TYR A 93 20.25 20.29 3.32
CA TYR A 93 20.51 19.88 4.70
C TYR A 93 19.22 19.53 5.46
N LEU A 94 18.16 20.34 5.34
CA LEU A 94 16.87 20.05 5.98
C LEU A 94 16.19 18.79 5.40
N ALA A 95 16.34 18.55 4.09
CA ALA A 95 15.87 17.31 3.46
C ALA A 95 16.61 16.06 3.99
N GLU A 96 17.92 16.17 4.19
CA GLU A 96 18.74 15.12 4.81
C GLU A 96 18.36 14.90 6.27
N LEU A 97 18.23 15.97 7.07
CA LEU A 97 17.81 15.89 8.47
C LEU A 97 16.41 15.28 8.63
N TYR A 98 15.46 15.63 7.76
CA TYR A 98 14.16 14.98 7.73
C TYR A 98 14.31 13.46 7.51
N SER A 99 15.18 13.05 6.58
CA SER A 99 15.42 11.64 6.29
C SER A 99 16.04 10.90 7.49
N VAL A 100 16.98 11.54 8.19
CA VAL A 100 17.57 11.02 9.43
C VAL A 100 16.53 10.94 10.55
N MET A 101 15.68 11.95 10.70
CA MET A 101 14.57 11.93 11.66
C MET A 101 13.61 10.79 11.36
N MET A 102 13.24 10.58 10.10
CA MET A 102 12.38 9.46 9.69
C MET A 102 13.05 8.10 9.92
N LEU A 103 14.37 7.99 9.71
CA LEU A 103 15.14 6.80 10.09
C LEU A 103 15.08 6.55 11.61
N ALA A 104 15.25 7.59 12.43
CA ALA A 104 15.15 7.46 13.88
C ALA A 104 13.75 6.99 14.34
N LEU A 105 12.69 7.57 13.77
CA LEU A 105 11.31 7.15 14.03
C LEU A 105 11.07 5.70 13.55
N SER A 106 11.57 5.34 12.38
CA SER A 106 11.52 3.98 11.85
C SER A 106 12.21 2.99 12.79
N LEU A 107 13.43 3.29 13.26
CA LEU A 107 14.17 2.45 14.21
C LEU A 107 13.39 2.27 15.51
N PHE A 108 12.79 3.35 16.04
CA PHE A 108 11.96 3.27 17.24
C PHE A 108 10.76 2.31 17.08
N VAL A 109 10.11 2.35 15.92
CA VAL A 109 8.93 1.51 15.63
C VAL A 109 9.32 0.06 15.31
N VAL A 110 10.31 -0.17 14.44
CA VAL A 110 10.57 -1.50 13.83
C VAL A 110 11.91 -2.15 14.19
N ALA A 111 12.70 -1.60 15.11
CA ALA A 111 13.95 -2.27 15.52
C ALA A 111 13.70 -3.66 16.12
N LEU A 112 12.62 -3.79 16.90
CA LEU A 112 12.13 -5.05 17.48
C LEU A 112 10.59 -5.07 17.43
N PRO A 113 9.98 -5.40 16.28
CA PRO A 113 8.54 -5.50 16.14
C PRO A 113 8.03 -6.75 16.85
N LEU A 114 6.76 -6.74 17.28
CA LEU A 114 6.16 -7.93 17.90
C LEU A 114 6.13 -9.12 16.91
N PRO A 115 6.21 -10.38 17.36
CA PRO A 115 5.91 -11.54 16.51
C PRO A 115 4.45 -11.51 16.03
N SER A 116 4.10 -12.35 15.05
CA SER A 116 2.68 -12.55 14.71
C SER A 116 1.94 -13.11 15.92
N ARG A 117 0.72 -12.61 16.18
CA ARG A 117 -0.08 -13.02 17.33
C ARG A 117 -0.76 -14.36 17.06
N PRO A 118 -0.84 -15.27 18.04
CA PRO A 118 -1.59 -16.51 17.89
C PRO A 118 -3.09 -16.23 17.79
N SER A 119 -3.82 -17.11 17.11
CA SER A 119 -5.30 -17.09 17.14
C SER A 119 -5.80 -17.23 18.57
N ARG A 120 -6.87 -16.52 18.92
CA ARG A 120 -7.50 -16.60 20.24
C ARG A 120 -8.87 -17.26 20.10
N ALA A 121 -9.02 -18.41 20.74
CA ALA A 121 -10.35 -18.98 20.94
C ALA A 121 -11.12 -18.06 21.88
N ASN A 122 -12.41 -17.85 21.61
CA ASN A 122 -13.28 -17.12 22.53
C ASN A 122 -13.35 -17.92 23.84
N SER A 123 -13.03 -17.23 24.95
CA SER A 123 -12.85 -17.88 26.26
C SER A 123 -14.16 -18.14 27.00
N ASN A 124 -15.25 -17.49 26.57
CA ASN A 124 -16.57 -17.58 27.18
C ASN A 124 -17.60 -18.23 26.24
N ASP A 125 -18.60 -18.89 26.84
CA ASP A 125 -19.83 -19.34 26.15
C ASP A 125 -20.65 -18.18 25.54
N ARG A 126 -20.30 -16.92 25.81
CA ARG A 126 -20.99 -15.72 25.30
C ARG A 126 -20.15 -15.02 24.24
N LEU A 127 -20.44 -15.34 22.98
CA LEU A 127 -19.94 -14.62 21.82
C LEU A 127 -20.60 -13.23 21.72
N PRO A 128 -19.83 -12.13 21.61
CA PRO A 128 -20.41 -10.78 21.49
C PRO A 128 -21.16 -10.63 20.17
N THR A 129 -22.17 -9.76 20.15
CA THR A 129 -22.87 -9.44 18.91
C THR A 129 -22.02 -8.53 18.02
N VAL A 130 -22.02 -8.77 16.72
CA VAL A 130 -21.22 -8.02 15.74
C VAL A 130 -22.10 -7.42 14.65
N ASP A 131 -22.02 -6.11 14.43
CA ASP A 131 -22.52 -5.50 13.20
C ASP A 131 -21.39 -5.39 12.17
N VAL A 132 -21.64 -5.90 10.97
CA VAL A 132 -20.68 -5.85 9.86
C VAL A 132 -21.12 -4.76 8.89
N PHE A 133 -20.34 -3.69 8.78
CA PHE A 133 -20.62 -2.53 7.95
C PHE A 133 -19.82 -2.57 6.65
N ILE A 134 -20.54 -2.47 5.53
CA ILE A 134 -20.00 -2.34 4.18
C ILE A 134 -20.44 -1.00 3.60
N PRO A 135 -19.65 0.09 3.72
CA PRO A 135 -20.00 1.37 3.12
C PRO A 135 -19.71 1.37 1.62
N THR A 136 -20.62 1.96 0.85
CA THR A 136 -20.52 2.08 -0.61
C THR A 136 -21.01 3.45 -1.09
N TYR A 137 -20.50 3.89 -2.25
CA TYR A 137 -20.88 5.15 -2.88
C TYR A 137 -21.18 4.99 -4.38
N ASN A 138 -20.27 4.39 -5.15
CA ASN A 138 -20.39 4.23 -6.60
C ASN A 138 -19.97 2.84 -7.09
N GLU A 139 -19.60 1.94 -6.20
CA GLU A 139 -19.12 0.62 -6.56
C GLU A 139 -20.20 -0.21 -7.26
N ASP A 140 -19.78 -1.03 -8.23
CA ASP A 140 -20.65 -1.88 -9.03
C ASP A 140 -21.43 -2.91 -8.18
N PRO A 141 -22.71 -3.18 -8.48
CA PRO A 141 -23.51 -4.16 -7.76
C PRO A 141 -22.92 -5.58 -7.75
N GLU A 142 -22.22 -6.03 -8.79
CA GLU A 142 -21.60 -7.36 -8.82
C GLU A 142 -20.42 -7.45 -7.84
N LEU A 143 -19.62 -6.38 -7.73
CA LEU A 143 -18.57 -6.28 -6.72
C LEU A 143 -19.16 -6.32 -5.31
N LEU A 144 -20.23 -5.54 -5.07
CA LEU A 144 -20.94 -5.53 -3.80
C LEU A 144 -21.56 -6.89 -3.46
N ALA A 145 -22.12 -7.60 -4.45
CA ALA A 145 -22.67 -8.93 -4.26
C ALA A 145 -21.61 -9.91 -3.73
N ASN A 146 -20.39 -9.87 -4.28
CA ASN A 146 -19.28 -10.70 -3.84
C ASN A 146 -18.87 -10.39 -2.40
N THR A 147 -18.70 -9.11 -2.05
CA THR A 147 -18.32 -8.67 -0.70
C THR A 147 -19.40 -8.99 0.34
N MET A 148 -20.67 -8.71 0.03
CA MET A 148 -21.81 -9.06 0.89
C MET A 148 -21.97 -10.57 1.08
N ALA A 149 -21.82 -11.36 0.02
CA ALA A 149 -21.89 -12.81 0.09
C ALA A 149 -20.74 -13.38 0.93
N ALA A 150 -19.51 -12.87 0.77
CA ALA A 150 -18.37 -13.24 1.59
C ALA A 150 -18.58 -12.88 3.07
N ALA A 151 -19.08 -11.67 3.36
CA ALA A 151 -19.39 -11.23 4.72
C ALA A 151 -20.48 -12.11 5.37
N ARG A 152 -21.52 -12.50 4.63
CA ARG A 152 -22.57 -13.38 5.14
C ARG A 152 -22.10 -14.82 5.35
N GLY A 153 -21.04 -15.24 4.65
CA GLY A 153 -20.42 -16.57 4.77
C GLY A 153 -19.37 -16.70 5.87
N MET A 154 -19.13 -15.66 6.68
CA MET A 154 -18.17 -15.71 7.79
C MET A 154 -18.59 -16.73 8.86
N ASP A 155 -17.59 -17.38 9.46
CA ASP A 155 -17.79 -18.42 10.45
C ASP A 155 -18.08 -17.83 11.85
N TYR A 156 -19.33 -17.43 12.05
CA TYR A 156 -19.82 -16.93 13.32
C TYR A 156 -21.29 -17.35 13.49
N PRO A 157 -21.82 -17.50 14.72
CA PRO A 157 -23.22 -17.90 14.90
C PRO A 157 -24.15 -16.93 14.16
N PRO A 158 -25.09 -17.41 13.32
CA PRO A 158 -25.91 -16.54 12.47
C PRO A 158 -26.79 -15.53 13.21
N ASP A 159 -27.11 -15.82 14.48
CA ASP A 159 -27.87 -14.97 15.42
C ASP A 159 -26.99 -13.92 16.12
N ARG A 160 -25.67 -14.03 16.01
CA ARG A 160 -24.69 -13.17 16.69
C ARG A 160 -24.05 -12.14 15.78
N PHE A 161 -24.35 -12.11 14.49
CA PHE A 161 -23.91 -11.01 13.63
C PHE A 161 -24.92 -10.62 12.56
N THR A 162 -24.94 -9.33 12.26
CA THR A 162 -25.81 -8.74 11.23
C THR A 162 -24.95 -7.99 10.21
N VAL A 163 -25.19 -8.21 8.92
CA VAL A 163 -24.47 -7.51 7.85
C VAL A 163 -25.31 -6.34 7.35
N TRP A 164 -24.68 -5.19 7.17
CA TRP A 164 -25.28 -3.94 6.74
C TRP A 164 -24.55 -3.39 5.52
N LEU A 165 -25.29 -3.14 4.44
CA LEU A 165 -24.83 -2.35 3.29
C LEU A 165 -25.24 -0.89 3.51
N LEU A 166 -24.25 -0.01 3.66
CA LEU A 166 -24.46 1.41 3.93
C LEU A 166 -24.23 2.22 2.64
N ASP A 167 -25.30 2.66 1.97
CA ASP A 167 -25.24 3.23 0.61
C ASP A 167 -25.37 4.76 0.58
N ASP A 168 -24.26 5.44 0.28
CA ASP A 168 -24.18 6.87 0.01
C ASP A 168 -24.44 7.22 -1.48
N GLY A 169 -24.59 6.20 -2.34
CA GLY A 169 -24.94 6.32 -3.75
C GLY A 169 -26.42 6.61 -3.99
N GLY A 170 -27.30 6.02 -3.18
CA GLY A 170 -28.75 6.08 -3.28
C GLY A 170 -29.46 7.03 -2.30
N THR A 171 -28.75 8.02 -1.73
CA THR A 171 -29.33 8.95 -0.73
C THR A 171 -30.51 9.75 -1.28
N LEU A 172 -31.39 10.22 -0.39
CA LEU A 172 -32.52 11.07 -0.79
C LEU A 172 -32.06 12.34 -1.50
N GLN A 173 -30.96 12.96 -1.03
CA GLN A 173 -30.33 14.11 -1.67
C GLN A 173 -29.97 13.84 -3.15
N LYS A 174 -29.41 12.68 -3.47
CA LYS A 174 -29.05 12.35 -4.86
C LYS A 174 -30.26 12.00 -5.71
N ARG A 175 -31.23 11.29 -5.15
CA ARG A 175 -32.50 10.95 -5.82
C ARG A 175 -33.33 12.20 -6.14
N ASN A 176 -33.21 13.24 -5.32
CA ASN A 176 -33.83 14.56 -5.53
C ASN A 176 -32.90 15.58 -6.22
N SER A 177 -31.83 15.14 -6.89
CA SER A 177 -30.93 16.04 -7.63
C SER A 177 -31.65 16.75 -8.77
N ASP A 178 -31.43 18.06 -8.94
CA ASP A 178 -31.97 18.85 -10.06
C ASP A 178 -31.53 18.27 -11.43
N ARG A 179 -30.38 17.59 -11.46
CA ARG A 179 -29.91 16.89 -12.64
C ARG A 179 -30.60 15.53 -12.73
N ILE A 180 -31.64 15.46 -13.56
CA ILE A 180 -32.49 14.27 -13.79
C ILE A 180 -31.71 12.98 -14.03
N VAL A 181 -30.58 13.04 -14.75
CA VAL A 181 -29.73 11.87 -14.99
C VAL A 181 -29.15 11.31 -13.68
N ASP A 182 -28.68 12.18 -12.80
CA ASP A 182 -28.08 11.79 -11.53
C ASP A 182 -29.15 11.26 -10.57
N ALA A 183 -30.33 11.89 -10.56
CA ALA A 183 -31.51 11.43 -9.82
C ALA A 183 -31.96 10.02 -10.25
N ASN A 184 -32.12 9.79 -11.56
CA ASN A 184 -32.52 8.48 -12.11
C ASN A 184 -31.46 7.41 -11.81
N ASN A 185 -30.18 7.73 -11.93
CA ASN A 185 -29.10 6.80 -11.58
C ASN A 185 -29.12 6.42 -10.09
N ALA A 186 -29.36 7.39 -9.20
CA ALA A 186 -29.45 7.15 -7.76
C ALA A 186 -30.69 6.32 -7.39
N GLU A 187 -31.84 6.58 -8.03
CA GLU A 187 -33.08 5.81 -7.82
C GLU A 187 -32.92 4.34 -8.25
N ARG A 188 -32.36 4.13 -9.46
CA ARG A 188 -32.06 2.79 -9.98
C ARG A 188 -31.10 2.04 -9.06
N ARG A 189 -30.03 2.70 -8.62
CA ARG A 189 -29.05 2.11 -7.68
C ARG A 189 -29.72 1.72 -6.37
N ASN A 190 -30.52 2.62 -5.78
CA ASN A 190 -31.21 2.36 -4.51
C ASN A 190 -32.11 1.12 -4.63
N ALA A 191 -32.97 1.05 -5.66
CA ALA A 191 -33.85 -0.10 -5.88
C ALA A 191 -33.07 -1.40 -6.14
N GLN A 192 -32.01 -1.33 -6.96
CA GLN A 192 -31.19 -2.50 -7.30
C GLN A 192 -30.44 -3.04 -6.07
N LEU A 193 -29.81 -2.17 -5.29
CA LEU A 193 -29.05 -2.59 -4.11
C LEU A 193 -29.95 -3.02 -2.96
N GLN A 194 -31.13 -2.43 -2.80
CA GLN A 194 -32.11 -2.91 -1.83
C GLN A 194 -32.56 -4.33 -2.14
N LYS A 195 -32.86 -4.63 -3.41
CA LYS A 195 -33.20 -5.99 -3.85
C LYS A 195 -32.04 -6.95 -3.64
N LEU A 196 -30.83 -6.60 -4.10
CA LEU A 196 -29.65 -7.43 -3.97
C LEU A 196 -29.31 -7.75 -2.50
N ALA A 197 -29.41 -6.75 -1.62
CA ALA A 197 -29.18 -6.93 -0.19
C ALA A 197 -30.23 -7.88 0.43
N ALA A 198 -31.51 -7.71 0.09
CA ALA A 198 -32.58 -8.61 0.54
C ALA A 198 -32.34 -10.06 0.08
N ASP A 199 -31.98 -10.25 -1.19
CA ASP A 199 -31.70 -11.55 -1.79
C ASP A 199 -30.51 -12.26 -1.09
N LEU A 200 -29.51 -11.50 -0.62
CA LEU A 200 -28.36 -12.03 0.10
C LEU A 200 -28.56 -12.17 1.62
N GLY A 201 -29.65 -11.63 2.17
CA GLY A 201 -29.92 -11.58 3.61
C GLY A 201 -29.07 -10.54 4.35
N VAL A 202 -28.90 -9.37 3.73
CA VAL A 202 -28.14 -8.21 4.21
C VAL A 202 -29.10 -7.04 4.41
N ASN A 203 -28.91 -6.26 5.49
CA ASN A 203 -29.70 -5.07 5.74
C ASN A 203 -29.19 -3.91 4.87
N TYR A 204 -30.06 -3.35 4.03
CA TYR A 204 -29.76 -2.14 3.27
C TYR A 204 -30.09 -0.90 4.12
N LEU A 205 -29.17 0.05 4.18
CA LEU A 205 -29.37 1.33 4.83
C LEU A 205 -28.83 2.48 3.96
N THR A 206 -29.61 3.55 3.85
CA THR A 206 -29.17 4.82 3.27
C THR A 206 -29.57 5.97 4.20
N ARG A 207 -29.35 7.22 3.77
CA ARG A 207 -29.61 8.43 4.56
C ARG A 207 -30.09 9.57 3.69
N ASP A 208 -30.57 10.63 4.35
CA ASP A 208 -31.17 11.77 3.65
C ASP A 208 -30.13 12.60 2.90
N ARG A 209 -28.97 12.88 3.50
CA ARG A 209 -27.92 13.76 2.95
C ARG A 209 -26.53 13.15 3.09
N ASN A 210 -25.66 13.44 2.10
CA ASN A 210 -24.26 13.03 2.11
C ASN A 210 -23.41 14.02 2.92
N GLU A 211 -23.40 13.85 4.23
CA GLU A 211 -22.58 14.66 5.14
C GLU A 211 -21.40 13.83 5.68
N HIS A 212 -20.20 14.41 5.75
CA HIS A 212 -18.98 13.76 6.23
C HIS A 212 -18.59 12.44 5.52
N ALA A 213 -19.00 12.25 4.27
CA ALA A 213 -18.63 11.11 3.42
C ALA A 213 -18.77 9.75 4.17
N LYS A 214 -17.74 8.88 4.07
CA LYS A 214 -17.72 7.55 4.69
C LYS A 214 -17.90 7.58 6.21
N ALA A 215 -17.28 8.53 6.92
CA ALA A 215 -17.44 8.65 8.37
C ALA A 215 -18.91 8.88 8.75
N GLY A 216 -19.58 9.80 8.06
CA GLY A 216 -21.00 10.06 8.28
C GLY A 216 -21.89 8.87 7.93
N ASN A 217 -21.54 8.12 6.88
CA ASN A 217 -22.26 6.91 6.49
C ASN A 217 -22.14 5.81 7.56
N LEU A 218 -20.93 5.59 8.07
CA LEU A 218 -20.68 4.67 9.20
C LEU A 218 -21.42 5.11 10.47
N ASN A 219 -21.46 6.41 10.77
CA ASN A 219 -22.21 6.95 11.92
C ASN A 219 -23.73 6.77 11.78
N ASN A 220 -24.26 6.86 10.56
CA ASN A 220 -25.65 6.52 10.28
C ASN A 220 -25.91 5.03 10.50
N GLY A 221 -24.98 4.15 10.12
CA GLY A 221 -25.04 2.73 10.46
C GLY A 221 -25.04 2.49 11.97
N LEU A 222 -24.14 3.16 12.71
CA LEU A 222 -24.06 3.05 14.16
C LEU A 222 -25.37 3.42 14.87
N SER A 223 -26.11 4.42 14.39
CA SER A 223 -27.36 4.86 15.02
C SER A 223 -28.53 3.88 14.78
N GLN A 224 -28.44 3.02 13.76
CA GLN A 224 -29.49 2.08 13.38
C GLN A 224 -29.21 0.63 13.78
N SER A 225 -28.06 0.36 14.38
CA SER A 225 -27.63 -0.99 14.74
C SER A 225 -27.19 -1.08 16.21
N THR A 226 -27.13 -2.29 16.77
CA THR A 226 -27.02 -2.52 18.23
C THR A 226 -25.88 -3.45 18.66
N GLY A 227 -25.09 -3.98 17.72
CA GLY A 227 -24.01 -4.93 17.98
C GLY A 227 -22.93 -4.38 18.91
N GLU A 228 -22.43 -5.19 19.85
CA GLU A 228 -21.37 -4.80 20.80
C GLU A 228 -20.06 -4.42 20.09
N LEU A 229 -19.78 -5.09 18.98
CA LEU A 229 -18.63 -4.86 18.10
C LEU A 229 -19.06 -4.48 16.69
N ILE A 230 -18.21 -3.73 15.98
CA ILE A 230 -18.42 -3.24 14.62
C ILE A 230 -17.28 -3.72 13.73
N ALA A 231 -17.55 -4.61 12.79
CA ALA A 231 -16.59 -4.95 11.74
C ALA A 231 -16.79 -4.01 10.55
N VAL A 232 -15.71 -3.44 10.00
CA VAL A 232 -15.80 -2.52 8.85
C VAL A 232 -15.03 -3.09 7.67
N PHE A 233 -15.70 -3.19 6.53
CA PHE A 233 -15.11 -3.62 5.25
C PHE A 233 -15.47 -2.62 4.16
N ASP A 234 -14.48 -2.08 3.47
CA ASP A 234 -14.73 -1.36 2.21
C ASP A 234 -15.46 -2.25 1.19
N ALA A 235 -16.22 -1.62 0.29
CA ALA A 235 -17.00 -2.32 -0.74
C ALA A 235 -16.18 -3.29 -1.60
N ASP A 236 -14.88 -3.03 -1.79
CA ASP A 236 -13.93 -3.86 -2.53
C ASP A 236 -13.11 -4.81 -1.65
N HIS A 237 -13.35 -4.88 -0.33
CA HIS A 237 -12.65 -5.74 0.63
C HIS A 237 -13.53 -6.90 1.09
N ALA A 238 -13.54 -7.99 0.32
CA ALA A 238 -14.27 -9.19 0.69
C ALA A 238 -13.55 -9.95 1.83
N PRO A 239 -14.22 -10.24 2.97
CA PRO A 239 -13.59 -10.94 4.08
C PRO A 239 -13.42 -12.44 3.84
N ALA A 240 -12.41 -13.02 4.47
CA ALA A 240 -12.29 -14.46 4.62
C ALA A 240 -13.27 -14.98 5.67
N ARG A 241 -13.58 -16.27 5.59
CA ARG A 241 -14.54 -16.91 6.49
C ARG A 241 -14.11 -16.88 7.95
N ASP A 242 -12.81 -17.02 8.20
CA ASP A 242 -12.21 -17.05 9.52
C ASP A 242 -12.00 -15.64 10.13
N PHE A 243 -12.39 -14.55 9.45
CA PHE A 243 -12.14 -13.18 9.93
C PHE A 243 -12.63 -12.94 11.37
N LEU A 244 -13.90 -13.25 11.68
CA LEU A 244 -14.44 -13.00 13.03
C LEU A 244 -13.83 -13.94 14.08
N LYS A 245 -13.56 -15.20 13.72
CA LYS A 245 -12.87 -16.17 14.60
C LYS A 245 -11.48 -15.69 15.00
N GLU A 246 -10.76 -15.07 14.07
CA GLU A 246 -9.39 -14.61 14.26
C GLU A 246 -9.29 -13.22 14.93
N THR A 247 -10.40 -12.51 15.11
CA THR A 247 -10.39 -11.11 15.58
C THR A 247 -11.20 -10.87 16.85
N VAL A 248 -12.37 -11.50 17.01
CA VAL A 248 -13.30 -11.19 18.13
C VAL A 248 -12.72 -11.58 19.49
N GLY A 249 -12.00 -12.69 19.58
CA GLY A 249 -11.50 -13.21 20.86
C GLY A 249 -10.55 -12.29 21.62
N TYR A 250 -9.93 -11.31 20.96
CA TYR A 250 -9.08 -10.33 21.64
C TYR A 250 -9.86 -9.36 22.54
N PHE A 251 -11.14 -9.11 22.25
CA PHE A 251 -11.96 -8.17 23.03
C PHE A 251 -12.34 -8.70 24.42
N ASP A 252 -12.21 -10.01 24.65
CA ASP A 252 -12.43 -10.64 25.95
C ASP A 252 -11.24 -10.42 26.91
N GLU A 253 -10.02 -10.32 26.36
CA GLU A 253 -8.79 -10.20 27.17
C GLU A 253 -8.60 -8.79 27.74
N ASP A 254 -9.12 -7.77 27.06
CA ASP A 254 -8.95 -6.37 27.43
C ASP A 254 -10.24 -5.56 27.23
N PRO A 255 -10.92 -5.13 28.32
CA PRO A 255 -12.13 -4.32 28.23
C PRO A 255 -11.87 -2.93 27.65
N ARG A 256 -10.61 -2.47 27.64
CA ARG A 256 -10.16 -1.21 27.02
C ARG A 256 -9.60 -1.41 25.61
N LEU A 257 -9.71 -2.60 25.03
CA LEU A 257 -9.43 -2.80 23.60
C LEU A 257 -10.56 -2.18 22.76
N PHE A 258 -10.24 -1.19 21.93
CA PHE A 258 -11.20 -0.61 21.00
C PHE A 258 -11.04 -1.12 19.58
N LEU A 259 -9.88 -1.64 19.21
CA LEU A 259 -9.54 -1.95 17.82
C LEU A 259 -8.75 -3.25 17.71
N VAL A 260 -9.20 -4.12 16.80
CA VAL A 260 -8.40 -5.20 16.22
C VAL A 260 -8.26 -4.92 14.73
N GLN A 261 -7.06 -4.58 14.28
CA GLN A 261 -6.75 -4.29 12.87
C GLN A 261 -6.08 -5.50 12.21
N THR A 262 -6.48 -5.83 10.97
CA THR A 262 -5.84 -6.86 10.14
C THR A 262 -5.17 -6.22 8.90
N PRO A 263 -4.18 -6.89 8.26
CA PRO A 263 -3.61 -6.46 6.99
C PRO A 263 -4.64 -6.17 5.91
N HIS A 264 -4.34 -5.20 5.04
CA HIS A 264 -4.98 -5.12 3.73
C HIS A 264 -4.19 -5.95 2.72
N PHE A 265 -4.78 -7.05 2.27
CA PHE A 265 -4.25 -7.87 1.21
C PHE A 265 -5.03 -7.60 -0.08
N PHE A 266 -4.35 -7.57 -1.23
CA PHE A 266 -4.97 -7.23 -2.51
C PHE A 266 -4.76 -8.33 -3.54
N LEU A 267 -5.80 -8.63 -4.32
CA LEU A 267 -5.76 -9.66 -5.35
C LEU A 267 -5.06 -9.20 -6.63
N ASN A 268 -5.07 -7.89 -6.91
CA ASN A 268 -4.44 -7.31 -8.07
C ASN A 268 -3.23 -6.42 -7.70
N PRO A 269 -2.26 -6.32 -8.62
CA PRO A 269 -1.16 -5.35 -8.48
C PRO A 269 -1.65 -3.91 -8.48
N ASP A 270 -0.91 -3.05 -7.78
CA ASP A 270 -0.99 -1.62 -8.08
C ASP A 270 -0.41 -1.30 -9.46
N PRO A 271 -0.65 -0.10 -10.01
CA PRO A 271 -0.17 0.27 -11.33
C PRO A 271 1.36 0.21 -11.46
N VAL A 272 2.13 0.49 -10.40
CA VAL A 272 3.59 0.39 -10.43
C VAL A 272 3.98 -1.07 -10.63
N GLU A 273 3.46 -1.98 -9.83
CA GLU A 273 3.77 -3.41 -9.92
C GLU A 273 3.33 -4.02 -11.25
N ARG A 274 2.13 -3.66 -11.73
CA ARG A 274 1.58 -4.16 -12.99
C ARG A 274 2.43 -3.72 -14.17
N ASN A 275 2.72 -2.42 -14.24
CA ASN A 275 3.43 -1.84 -15.38
C ASN A 275 4.89 -2.34 -15.41
N LEU A 276 5.49 -2.58 -14.23
CA LEU A 276 6.83 -3.15 -14.10
C LEU A 276 6.89 -4.68 -14.15
N ARG A 277 5.74 -5.38 -14.06
CA ARG A 277 5.60 -6.84 -13.99
C ARG A 277 6.33 -7.47 -12.79
N THR A 278 6.17 -6.88 -11.61
CA THR A 278 6.88 -7.30 -10.39
C THR A 278 6.01 -8.06 -9.38
N PHE A 279 4.69 -8.00 -9.51
CA PHE A 279 3.72 -8.49 -8.51
C PHE A 279 3.89 -9.93 -8.04
N GLU A 280 4.27 -10.85 -8.93
CA GLU A 280 4.38 -12.29 -8.60
C GLU A 280 5.62 -12.62 -7.75
N LYS A 281 6.60 -11.74 -7.70
CA LYS A 281 7.94 -12.03 -7.14
C LYS A 281 8.36 -11.06 -6.04
N MET A 282 7.95 -9.81 -6.17
CA MET A 282 8.33 -8.72 -5.28
C MET A 282 7.17 -8.43 -4.33
N PRO A 283 7.44 -8.21 -3.02
CA PRO A 283 6.42 -7.72 -2.10
C PRO A 283 5.83 -6.39 -2.57
N SER A 284 4.52 -6.25 -2.36
CA SER A 284 3.77 -5.04 -2.71
C SER A 284 4.06 -3.90 -1.74
N GLU A 285 3.71 -2.66 -2.12
CA GLU A 285 4.04 -1.49 -1.31
C GLU A 285 3.44 -1.56 0.11
N ASN A 286 2.18 -1.98 0.19
CA ASN A 286 1.41 -2.17 1.41
C ASN A 286 2.01 -3.25 2.34
N GLU A 287 2.77 -4.24 1.82
CA GLU A 287 3.38 -5.28 2.65
C GLU A 287 4.46 -4.75 3.59
N MET A 288 5.14 -3.65 3.23
CA MET A 288 6.06 -2.98 4.15
C MET A 288 5.32 -2.40 5.36
N PHE A 289 4.13 -1.83 5.14
CA PHE A 289 3.34 -1.25 6.21
C PHE A 289 2.67 -2.33 7.07
N TYR A 290 1.92 -3.23 6.45
CA TYR A 290 1.16 -4.26 7.16
C TYR A 290 2.04 -5.39 7.70
N GLY A 291 3.06 -5.83 6.96
CA GLY A 291 3.88 -6.96 7.37
C GLY A 291 4.87 -6.69 8.50
N ILE A 292 5.30 -5.44 8.71
CA ILE A 292 6.32 -5.13 9.73
C ILE A 292 6.09 -3.82 10.50
N ILE A 293 5.66 -2.74 9.84
CA ILE A 293 5.45 -1.45 10.53
C ILE A 293 4.29 -1.54 11.52
N GLN A 294 3.13 -2.09 11.12
CA GLN A 294 1.99 -2.27 12.00
C GLN A 294 2.30 -3.12 13.24
N ARG A 295 3.10 -4.18 13.10
CA ARG A 295 3.61 -4.97 14.24
C ARG A 295 4.55 -4.18 15.15
N GLY A 296 5.29 -3.22 14.59
CA GLY A 296 6.09 -2.25 15.34
C GLY A 296 5.24 -1.20 16.07
N LEU A 297 4.15 -0.75 15.45
CA LEU A 297 3.18 0.17 16.08
C LEU A 297 2.41 -0.51 17.21
N ASP A 298 1.99 -1.76 16.99
CA ASP A 298 1.25 -2.59 17.96
C ASP A 298 2.02 -2.76 19.28
N LYS A 299 3.36 -2.92 19.20
CA LYS A 299 4.25 -2.96 20.37
C LYS A 299 4.05 -1.78 21.33
N TRP A 300 3.75 -0.61 20.78
CA TRP A 300 3.64 0.64 21.51
C TRP A 300 2.18 1.05 21.73
N ASN A 301 1.23 0.13 21.57
CA ASN A 301 -0.21 0.39 21.65
C ASN A 301 -0.63 1.56 20.73
N ALA A 302 -0.16 1.52 19.48
CA ALA A 302 -0.35 2.56 18.49
C ALA A 302 -0.75 2.02 17.11
N SER A 303 -1.21 0.76 17.03
CA SER A 303 -1.81 0.25 15.80
C SER A 303 -3.13 0.98 15.59
N PHE A 304 -3.29 1.64 14.46
CA PHE A 304 -4.45 2.50 14.21
C PHE A 304 -5.37 1.92 13.15
N PHE A 305 -6.63 2.36 13.21
CA PHE A 305 -7.67 1.94 12.30
C PHE A 305 -7.35 2.44 10.88
N CYS A 306 -7.28 1.52 9.91
CA CYS A 306 -6.93 1.78 8.51
C CYS A 306 -8.18 1.82 7.61
N GLY A 307 -9.35 2.15 8.17
CA GLY A 307 -10.58 2.38 7.42
C GLY A 307 -11.36 1.12 7.04
N SER A 308 -10.71 -0.05 7.06
CA SER A 308 -11.30 -1.32 6.66
C SER A 308 -10.49 -2.49 7.26
N ALA A 309 -11.05 -3.69 7.20
CA ALA A 309 -10.43 -4.92 7.71
C ALA A 309 -10.12 -4.82 9.21
N ALA A 310 -11.11 -4.33 9.95
CA ALA A 310 -10.96 -4.11 11.38
C ALA A 310 -12.26 -4.38 12.12
N VAL A 311 -12.13 -4.77 13.38
CA VAL A 311 -13.23 -4.84 14.35
C VAL A 311 -13.01 -3.74 15.39
N LEU A 312 -14.06 -2.99 15.69
CA LEU A 312 -14.06 -1.90 16.64
C LEU A 312 -15.07 -2.13 17.76
N ARG A 313 -14.76 -1.69 18.98
CA ARG A 313 -15.71 -1.72 20.10
C ARG A 313 -16.69 -0.56 19.99
N ARG A 314 -18.00 -0.83 20.00
CA ARG A 314 -19.04 0.20 19.93
C ARG A 314 -18.93 1.21 21.07
N SER A 315 -18.77 0.74 22.31
CA SER A 315 -18.71 1.62 23.48
C SER A 315 -17.58 2.65 23.41
N ALA A 316 -16.46 2.29 22.76
CA ALA A 316 -15.36 3.22 22.51
C ALA A 316 -15.78 4.30 21.49
N LEU A 317 -16.40 3.90 20.38
CA LEU A 317 -16.90 4.84 19.37
C LEU A 317 -17.95 5.80 19.93
N VAL A 318 -18.80 5.34 20.86
CA VAL A 318 -19.78 6.21 21.55
C VAL A 318 -19.08 7.34 22.31
N GLU A 319 -17.93 7.09 22.96
CA GLU A 319 -17.19 8.16 23.64
C GLU A 319 -16.78 9.28 22.66
N THR A 320 -16.45 8.94 21.41
CA THR A 320 -16.03 9.90 20.38
C THR A 320 -17.17 10.46 19.54
N ASN A 321 -18.43 10.20 19.91
CA ASN A 321 -19.62 10.52 19.11
C ASN A 321 -19.57 9.88 17.71
N GLY A 322 -19.09 8.63 17.64
CA GLY A 322 -18.89 7.86 16.42
C GLY A 322 -17.49 8.03 15.80
N PHE A 323 -17.41 7.81 14.50
CA PHE A 323 -16.24 8.04 13.66
C PHE A 323 -16.04 9.55 13.42
N SER A 324 -14.79 10.01 13.55
CA SER A 324 -14.43 11.43 13.38
C SER A 324 -14.53 11.88 11.92
N GLY A 325 -15.01 13.11 11.66
CA GLY A 325 -15.22 13.61 10.30
C GLY A 325 -14.48 14.91 9.96
N VAL A 326 -13.42 15.27 10.69
CA VAL A 326 -12.68 16.54 10.50
C VAL A 326 -11.59 16.37 9.44
N SER A 327 -10.85 15.26 9.50
CA SER A 327 -9.92 14.87 8.44
C SER A 327 -10.62 14.03 7.38
N ILE A 328 -10.13 14.07 6.14
CA ILE A 328 -10.55 13.14 5.08
C ILE A 328 -10.05 11.70 5.28
N THR A 329 -9.20 11.46 6.29
CA THR A 329 -8.80 10.14 6.80
C THR A 329 -9.40 9.97 8.19
N GLU A 330 -10.71 9.71 8.22
CA GLU A 330 -11.53 9.57 9.44
C GLU A 330 -11.02 8.47 10.38
N ASP A 331 -10.40 7.46 9.77
CA ASP A 331 -10.00 6.21 10.35
C ASP A 331 -8.86 6.38 11.36
N CYS A 332 -7.73 6.88 10.87
CA CYS A 332 -6.57 7.20 11.68
C CYS A 332 -6.90 8.31 12.68
N GLU A 333 -7.72 9.29 12.29
CA GLU A 333 -8.16 10.37 13.18
C GLU A 333 -8.93 9.82 14.39
N THR A 334 -9.88 8.91 14.16
CA THR A 334 -10.67 8.26 15.23
C THR A 334 -9.75 7.48 16.18
N ALA A 335 -8.79 6.73 15.63
CA ALA A 335 -7.83 5.98 16.43
C ALA A 335 -6.94 6.89 17.31
N VAL A 336 -6.46 8.02 16.78
CA VAL A 336 -5.68 9.01 17.55
C VAL A 336 -6.47 9.54 18.74
N GLU A 337 -7.76 9.79 18.56
CA GLU A 337 -8.64 10.27 19.62
C GLU A 337 -8.91 9.21 20.69
N LEU A 338 -9.18 7.96 20.29
CA LEU A 338 -9.44 6.86 21.22
C LEU A 338 -8.19 6.47 22.02
N HIS A 339 -7.02 6.39 21.38
CA HIS A 339 -5.77 6.17 22.10
C HIS A 339 -5.48 7.27 23.12
N ALA A 340 -5.78 8.53 22.79
CA ALA A 340 -5.61 9.65 23.72
C ALA A 340 -6.56 9.59 24.93
N ARG A 341 -7.64 8.83 24.82
CA ARG A 341 -8.58 8.56 25.93
C ARG A 341 -8.22 7.29 26.70
N GLY A 342 -7.08 6.67 26.41
CA GLY A 342 -6.61 5.47 27.09
C GLY A 342 -7.32 4.19 26.64
N TRP A 343 -7.84 4.15 25.42
CA TRP A 343 -8.19 2.89 24.77
C TRP A 343 -6.93 2.22 24.20
N HIS A 344 -7.01 0.92 23.92
CA HIS A 344 -5.93 0.09 23.41
C HIS A 344 -6.27 -0.51 22.05
N SER A 345 -5.25 -0.87 21.29
CA SER A 345 -5.36 -1.49 19.95
C SER A 345 -4.54 -2.77 19.87
N VAL A 346 -4.98 -3.70 19.02
CA VAL A 346 -4.24 -4.90 18.65
C VAL A 346 -4.12 -5.01 17.14
N TYR A 347 -2.96 -5.47 16.67
CA TYR A 347 -2.75 -5.85 15.27
C TYR A 347 -2.60 -7.36 15.09
N VAL A 348 -3.38 -7.94 14.17
CA VAL A 348 -3.33 -9.37 13.79
C VAL A 348 -2.77 -9.48 12.38
N ASP A 349 -1.49 -9.88 12.23
CA ASP A 349 -0.79 -10.03 10.94
C ASP A 349 -1.23 -11.31 10.19
N LYS A 350 -2.51 -11.37 9.81
CA LYS A 350 -3.10 -12.40 8.96
C LYS A 350 -3.92 -11.75 7.84
N PRO A 351 -3.70 -12.10 6.56
CA PRO A 351 -4.53 -11.59 5.48
C PRO A 351 -5.93 -12.21 5.58
N LEU A 352 -6.87 -11.49 6.18
CA LEU A 352 -8.25 -11.94 6.43
C LEU A 352 -9.29 -11.23 5.55
N ILE A 353 -8.82 -10.42 4.60
CA ILE A 353 -9.62 -9.82 3.54
C ILE A 353 -8.88 -9.93 2.21
N ALA A 354 -9.60 -9.82 1.11
CA ALA A 354 -9.04 -9.67 -0.22
C ALA A 354 -9.65 -8.44 -0.90
N GLY A 355 -8.81 -7.41 -1.02
CA GLY A 355 -9.13 -6.11 -1.59
C GLY A 355 -8.77 -5.98 -3.08
N LEU A 356 -9.15 -4.84 -3.66
CA LEU A 356 -8.71 -4.41 -4.98
C LEU A 356 -7.84 -3.13 -4.93
N GLN A 357 -6.72 -3.13 -5.66
CA GLN A 357 -5.88 -1.94 -5.87
C GLN A 357 -6.40 -1.09 -7.04
N PRO A 358 -6.10 0.24 -7.05
CA PRO A 358 -6.45 1.11 -8.17
C PRO A 358 -5.93 0.59 -9.50
N ALA A 359 -6.75 0.65 -10.54
CA ALA A 359 -6.42 0.08 -11.84
C ALA A 359 -5.56 0.99 -12.73
N THR A 360 -5.56 2.31 -12.49
CA THR A 360 -4.85 3.29 -13.32
C THR A 360 -3.82 4.04 -12.49
N PHE A 361 -2.72 4.46 -13.11
CA PHE A 361 -1.72 5.27 -12.43
C PHE A 361 -2.34 6.57 -11.88
N ALA A 362 -3.30 7.16 -12.58
CA ALA A 362 -4.01 8.34 -12.12
C ALA A 362 -4.88 8.07 -10.87
N SER A 363 -5.66 6.98 -10.86
CA SER A 363 -6.45 6.59 -9.68
C SER A 363 -5.57 6.23 -8.48
N PHE A 364 -4.41 5.59 -8.72
CA PHE A 364 -3.40 5.34 -7.69
C PHE A 364 -2.87 6.63 -7.08
N ILE A 365 -2.42 7.59 -7.90
CA ILE A 365 -1.97 8.91 -7.43
C ILE A 365 -3.09 9.65 -6.69
N GLY A 366 -4.33 9.58 -7.20
CA GLY A 366 -5.50 10.18 -6.55
C GLY A 366 -5.76 9.62 -5.16
N GLN A 367 -5.65 8.29 -4.98
CA GLN A 367 -5.78 7.65 -3.67
C GLN A 367 -4.67 8.10 -2.71
N ARG A 368 -3.41 8.08 -3.14
CA ARG A 368 -2.27 8.46 -2.29
C ARG A 368 -2.24 9.94 -1.95
N SER A 369 -2.71 10.79 -2.86
CA SER A 369 -2.92 12.21 -2.60
C SER A 369 -3.92 12.42 -1.46
N ARG A 370 -5.05 11.70 -1.43
CA ARG A 370 -6.00 11.78 -0.31
C ARG A 370 -5.39 11.34 1.01
N TRP A 371 -4.61 10.27 1.03
CA TRP A 371 -3.94 9.82 2.25
C TRP A 371 -2.91 10.83 2.75
N ALA A 372 -2.09 11.39 1.86
CA ALA A 372 -1.14 12.45 2.19
C ALA A 372 -1.85 13.68 2.80
N GLN A 373 -2.91 14.14 2.14
CA GLN A 373 -3.69 15.29 2.58
C GLN A 373 -4.37 15.04 3.93
N GLY A 374 -4.98 13.88 4.14
CA GLY A 374 -5.61 13.52 5.41
C GLY A 374 -4.62 13.43 6.57
N MET A 375 -3.45 12.84 6.34
CA MET A 375 -2.39 12.75 7.34
C MET A 375 -1.80 14.13 7.68
N MET A 376 -1.73 15.05 6.72
CA MET A 376 -1.39 16.46 7.01
C MET A 376 -2.48 17.17 7.82
N GLN A 377 -3.77 16.89 7.56
CA GLN A 377 -4.86 17.40 8.38
C GLN A 377 -4.78 16.86 9.82
N ILE A 378 -4.47 15.58 10.02
CA ILE A 378 -4.26 14.99 11.35
C ILE A 378 -3.09 15.68 12.05
N LEU A 379 -1.95 15.86 11.35
CA LEU A 379 -0.81 16.58 11.88
C LEU A 379 -1.20 18.00 12.30
N ARG A 380 -2.05 18.69 11.53
CA ARG A 380 -2.44 20.08 11.81
C ARG A 380 -3.52 20.25 12.88
N PHE A 381 -4.54 19.39 12.89
CA PHE A 381 -5.73 19.51 13.74
C PHE A 381 -5.64 18.69 15.03
N ARG A 382 -5.01 17.51 14.98
CA ARG A 382 -4.82 16.65 16.16
C ARG A 382 -3.44 16.81 16.79
N PHE A 383 -2.45 17.23 15.99
CA PHE A 383 -1.06 17.48 16.38
C PHE A 383 -0.51 16.42 17.35
N PRO A 384 -0.33 15.16 16.89
CA PRO A 384 0.13 14.05 17.73
C PRO A 384 1.35 14.34 18.63
N PRO A 385 2.37 15.13 18.23
CA PRO A 385 3.53 15.39 19.09
C PRO A 385 3.20 15.95 20.49
N LEU A 386 2.15 16.76 20.60
CA LEU A 386 1.73 17.38 21.86
C LEU A 386 0.31 17.01 22.29
N LYS A 387 -0.34 16.04 21.63
CA LYS A 387 -1.69 15.61 22.00
C LYS A 387 -1.71 15.04 23.42
N ARG A 388 -2.51 15.65 24.30
CA ARG A 388 -2.72 15.18 25.67
C ARG A 388 -3.37 13.80 25.66
N GLY A 389 -3.03 12.98 26.65
CA GLY A 389 -3.53 11.61 26.79
C GLY A 389 -2.76 10.55 26.00
N LEU A 390 -2.05 10.92 24.93
CA LEU A 390 -1.10 10.00 24.29
C LEU A 390 0.20 9.88 25.10
N SER A 391 0.64 8.64 25.29
CA SER A 391 1.97 8.32 25.82
C SER A 391 3.07 8.74 24.85
N ILE A 392 4.30 8.97 25.33
CA ILE A 392 5.44 9.36 24.48
C ILE A 392 5.66 8.36 23.33
N PRO A 393 5.66 7.02 23.55
CA PRO A 393 5.76 6.06 22.45
C PRO A 393 4.67 6.20 21.39
N GLN A 394 3.41 6.36 21.81
CA GLN A 394 2.30 6.56 20.88
C GLN A 394 2.47 7.84 20.05
N ARG A 395 2.96 8.92 20.65
CA ARG A 395 3.26 10.17 19.92
C ARG A 395 4.31 9.93 18.84
N LEU A 396 5.40 9.22 19.15
CA LEU A 396 6.45 8.87 18.18
C LEU A 396 5.92 7.97 17.07
N CYS A 397 5.06 6.99 17.40
CA CYS A 397 4.40 6.13 16.43
C CYS A 397 3.50 6.93 15.46
N TYR A 398 2.63 7.79 15.99
CA TYR A 398 1.80 8.65 15.16
C TYR A 398 2.61 9.66 14.34
N MET A 399 3.68 10.22 14.92
CA MET A 399 4.63 11.05 14.19
C MET A 399 5.26 10.28 13.02
N SER A 400 5.67 9.04 13.23
CA SER A 400 6.22 8.18 12.17
C SER A 400 5.22 8.03 11.01
N SER A 401 3.95 7.81 11.31
CA SER A 401 2.90 7.65 10.28
C SER A 401 2.52 8.97 9.61
N THR A 402 2.37 10.06 10.35
CA THR A 402 1.94 11.35 9.78
C THR A 402 3.07 12.07 9.05
N LEU A 403 4.28 12.09 9.62
CA LEU A 403 5.40 12.83 9.06
C LEU A 403 5.94 12.17 7.80
N PHE A 404 5.81 10.85 7.64
CA PHE A 404 6.18 10.13 6.42
C PHE A 404 5.63 10.81 5.15
N TRP A 405 4.39 11.30 5.20
CA TRP A 405 3.72 11.95 4.07
C TRP A 405 4.31 13.31 3.65
N LEU A 406 5.34 13.78 4.35
CA LEU A 406 6.18 14.90 3.92
C LEU A 406 7.32 14.47 2.97
N PHE A 407 7.46 13.18 2.64
CA PHE A 407 8.48 12.69 1.70
C PHE A 407 8.53 13.43 0.33
N PRO A 408 7.44 14.03 -0.22
CA PRO A 408 7.54 14.76 -1.47
C PRO A 408 8.53 15.94 -1.42
N PHE A 409 8.70 16.57 -0.24
CA PHE A 409 9.65 17.68 -0.07
C PHE A 409 11.11 17.25 -0.24
N PRO A 410 11.68 16.34 0.58
CA PRO A 410 13.06 15.91 0.42
C PRO A 410 13.29 15.23 -0.93
N ARG A 411 12.32 14.47 -1.48
CA ARG A 411 12.46 13.85 -2.81
C ARG A 411 12.59 14.88 -3.92
N ALA A 412 11.82 15.96 -3.88
CA ALA A 412 11.97 17.06 -4.82
C ALA A 412 13.33 17.76 -4.68
N ILE A 413 13.79 17.99 -3.44
CA ILE A 413 15.11 18.59 -3.19
C ILE A 413 16.24 17.68 -3.69
N PHE A 414 16.22 16.38 -3.42
CA PHE A 414 17.22 15.43 -3.91
C PHE A 414 17.23 15.30 -5.44
N LEU A 415 16.08 15.49 -6.09
CA LEU A 415 15.98 15.50 -7.54
C LEU A 415 16.69 16.72 -8.15
N VAL A 416 16.47 17.92 -7.58
CA VAL A 416 16.99 19.17 -8.14
C VAL A 416 18.38 19.55 -7.63
N ALA A 417 18.81 19.03 -6.48
CA ALA A 417 20.08 19.40 -5.84
C ALA A 417 21.31 19.25 -6.77
N PRO A 418 21.48 18.15 -7.53
CA PRO A 418 22.60 18.04 -8.47
C PRO A 418 22.57 19.10 -9.58
N LEU A 419 21.38 19.56 -9.97
CA LEU A 419 21.19 20.49 -11.07
C LEU A 419 21.67 21.90 -10.72
N PHE A 420 21.62 22.29 -9.43
CA PHE A 420 22.15 23.56 -8.97
C PHE A 420 23.63 23.73 -9.30
N TYR A 421 24.44 22.70 -9.06
CA TYR A 421 25.86 22.72 -9.41
C TYR A 421 26.11 22.55 -10.92
N LEU A 422 25.40 21.61 -11.57
CA LEU A 422 25.65 21.28 -12.97
C LEU A 422 25.28 22.41 -13.94
N PHE A 423 24.23 23.19 -13.65
CA PHE A 423 23.78 24.28 -14.53
C PHE A 423 24.21 25.67 -14.05
N PHE A 424 24.39 25.88 -12.74
CA PHE A 424 24.60 27.22 -12.17
C PHE A 424 25.88 27.35 -11.33
N ASP A 425 26.71 26.30 -11.25
CA ASP A 425 27.93 26.23 -10.43
C ASP A 425 27.71 26.55 -8.93
N LEU A 426 26.48 26.41 -8.43
CA LEU A 426 26.16 26.68 -7.03
C LEU A 426 26.79 25.63 -6.12
N GLN A 427 27.56 26.09 -5.13
CA GLN A 427 28.28 25.25 -4.17
C GLN A 427 27.41 25.00 -2.93
N ILE A 428 26.39 24.17 -3.10
CA ILE A 428 25.39 23.87 -2.04
C ILE A 428 25.91 22.90 -0.96
N PHE A 429 27.09 22.32 -1.18
CA PHE A 429 27.75 21.35 -0.31
C PHE A 429 29.27 21.58 -0.39
N THR A 430 29.89 22.02 0.70
CA THR A 430 31.34 22.33 0.73
C THR A 430 32.14 21.13 1.22
N ALA A 431 32.54 20.25 0.30
CA ALA A 431 33.44 19.12 0.60
C ALA A 431 34.20 18.66 -0.64
N SER A 432 35.36 18.06 -0.42
CA SER A 432 36.14 17.37 -1.46
C SER A 432 35.51 16.02 -1.86
N GLY A 433 35.92 15.47 -3.01
CA GLY A 433 35.52 14.12 -3.41
C GLY A 433 35.94 13.05 -2.40
N GLY A 434 37.11 13.21 -1.75
CA GLY A 434 37.59 12.29 -0.72
C GLY A 434 36.72 12.30 0.54
N GLU A 435 36.32 13.47 1.02
CA GLU A 435 35.39 13.60 2.15
C GLU A 435 34.02 13.02 1.83
N PHE A 436 33.53 13.22 0.60
CA PHE A 436 32.29 12.58 0.17
C PHE A 436 32.36 11.06 0.26
N MET A 437 33.46 10.44 -0.20
CA MET A 437 33.65 8.99 -0.13
C MET A 437 33.71 8.50 1.33
N ALA A 438 34.41 9.24 2.19
CA ALA A 438 34.60 8.87 3.59
C ALA A 438 33.35 9.01 4.44
N TYR A 439 32.59 10.09 4.27
CA TYR A 439 31.43 10.41 5.09
C TYR A 439 30.13 10.02 4.38
N THR A 440 29.81 10.65 3.26
CA THR A 440 28.51 10.50 2.59
C THR A 440 28.29 9.10 2.04
N LEU A 441 29.23 8.57 1.25
CA LEU A 441 29.06 7.25 0.64
C LEU A 441 29.01 6.15 1.70
N SER A 442 29.87 6.23 2.71
CA SER A 442 29.87 5.23 3.80
C SER A 442 28.57 5.27 4.61
N TYR A 443 28.06 6.46 4.92
CA TYR A 443 26.73 6.66 5.52
C TYR A 443 25.63 6.04 4.66
N MET A 444 25.62 6.29 3.36
CA MET A 444 24.60 5.75 2.46
C MET A 444 24.58 4.23 2.44
N ILE A 445 25.74 3.59 2.33
CA ILE A 445 25.83 2.12 2.31
C ILE A 445 25.36 1.55 3.66
N VAL A 446 25.79 2.14 4.77
CA VAL A 446 25.34 1.74 6.11
C VAL A 446 23.82 1.91 6.26
N ASN A 447 23.25 3.03 5.82
CA ASN A 447 21.81 3.28 5.85
C ASN A 447 21.05 2.26 4.99
N LEU A 448 21.51 1.97 3.77
CA LEU A 448 20.93 0.92 2.92
C LEU A 448 21.00 -0.45 3.59
N MET A 449 22.10 -0.77 4.29
CA MET A 449 22.22 -2.00 5.07
C MET A 449 21.21 -2.05 6.21
N MET A 450 21.06 -0.99 6.98
CA MET A 450 20.06 -0.89 8.05
C MET A 450 18.65 -1.09 7.51
N GLN A 451 18.29 -0.41 6.41
CA GLN A 451 16.99 -0.57 5.77
C GLN A 451 16.75 -2.02 5.32
N ASN A 452 17.77 -2.67 4.74
CA ASN A 452 17.64 -4.07 4.33
C ASN A 452 17.54 -5.03 5.52
N TYR A 453 18.17 -4.72 6.67
CA TYR A 453 17.97 -5.47 7.91
C TYR A 453 16.54 -5.35 8.44
N LEU A 454 15.97 -4.15 8.39
CA LEU A 454 14.63 -3.87 8.90
C LEU A 454 13.53 -4.41 7.97
N TYR A 455 13.70 -4.22 6.67
CA TYR A 455 12.62 -4.34 5.68
C TYR A 455 12.93 -5.31 4.54
N GLY A 456 14.11 -5.92 4.46
CA GLY A 456 14.57 -6.59 3.24
C GLY A 456 13.66 -7.71 2.71
N ALA A 457 12.86 -8.35 3.57
CA ALA A 457 11.85 -9.34 3.17
C ALA A 457 10.54 -8.72 2.67
N PHE A 458 10.26 -7.46 2.99
CA PHE A 458 9.01 -6.74 2.68
C PHE A 458 9.19 -5.59 1.69
N ARG A 459 10.43 -5.16 1.45
CA ARG A 459 10.74 -4.07 0.53
C ARG A 459 12.15 -4.24 -0.02
N TRP A 460 12.25 -4.37 -1.34
CA TRP A 460 13.53 -4.52 -2.02
C TRP A 460 14.24 -3.16 -2.20
N PRO A 461 15.57 -3.15 -2.33
CA PRO A 461 16.35 -1.92 -2.52
C PRO A 461 15.84 -1.09 -3.72
N TRP A 462 15.87 0.24 -3.60
CA TRP A 462 15.46 1.23 -4.62
C TRP A 462 13.97 1.30 -4.94
N ILE A 463 13.17 0.34 -4.47
CA ILE A 463 11.73 0.32 -4.73
C ILE A 463 11.02 1.40 -3.91
N SER A 464 11.42 1.67 -2.67
CA SER A 464 10.86 2.79 -1.90
C SER A 464 11.10 4.12 -2.60
N GLU A 465 12.33 4.34 -3.05
CA GLU A 465 12.75 5.52 -3.80
C GLU A 465 11.92 5.70 -5.08
N LEU A 466 11.67 4.61 -5.81
CA LEU A 466 10.84 4.65 -7.03
C LEU A 466 9.39 5.02 -6.73
N TYR A 467 8.77 4.39 -5.74
CA TYR A 467 7.39 4.68 -5.33
C TYR A 467 7.23 6.12 -4.86
N GLU A 468 8.17 6.61 -4.06
CA GLU A 468 8.15 7.97 -3.57
C GLU A 468 8.43 8.97 -4.71
N TYR A 469 9.35 8.67 -5.63
CA TYR A 469 9.62 9.52 -6.79
C TYR A 469 8.38 9.68 -7.69
N VAL A 470 7.72 8.58 -8.07
CA VAL A 470 6.53 8.65 -8.94
C VAL A 470 5.34 9.35 -8.28
N GLN A 471 5.26 9.31 -6.95
CA GLN A 471 4.23 10.02 -6.21
C GLN A 471 4.55 11.50 -6.02
N THR A 472 5.83 11.86 -5.82
CA THR A 472 6.28 13.21 -5.43
C THR A 472 5.78 14.29 -6.40
N VAL A 473 5.85 14.05 -7.70
CA VAL A 473 5.44 15.01 -8.75
C VAL A 473 4.03 15.54 -8.54
N HIS A 474 3.11 14.67 -8.07
CA HIS A 474 1.70 15.00 -7.92
C HIS A 474 1.28 15.21 -6.46
N LEU A 475 1.96 14.58 -5.50
CA LEU A 475 1.66 14.73 -4.08
C LEU A 475 2.23 16.01 -3.49
N LEU A 476 3.37 16.51 -3.97
CA LEU A 476 3.95 17.75 -3.46
C LEU A 476 2.98 18.95 -3.51
N PRO A 477 2.35 19.29 -4.65
CA PRO A 477 1.36 20.38 -4.68
C PRO A 477 0.13 20.08 -3.81
N ALA A 478 -0.28 18.82 -3.70
CA ALA A 478 -1.41 18.41 -2.87
C ALA A 478 -1.13 18.64 -1.36
N VAL A 479 0.07 18.29 -0.90
CA VAL A 479 0.53 18.49 0.48
C VAL A 479 0.69 19.98 0.79
N ILE A 480 1.34 20.75 -0.10
CA ILE A 480 1.46 22.21 0.02
C ILE A 480 0.08 22.85 0.15
N SER A 481 -0.89 22.42 -0.65
CA SER A 481 -2.26 22.94 -0.58
C SER A 481 -2.90 22.75 0.80
N VAL A 482 -2.64 21.65 1.50
CA VAL A 482 -3.17 21.42 2.87
C VAL A 482 -2.42 22.25 3.89
N ILE A 483 -1.10 22.38 3.75
CA ILE A 483 -0.28 23.20 4.66
C ILE A 483 -0.77 24.66 4.62
N LEU A 484 -1.05 25.18 3.43
CA LEU A 484 -1.57 26.54 3.25
C LEU A 484 -3.03 26.69 3.67
N ASN A 485 -3.89 25.73 3.33
CA ASN A 485 -5.30 25.73 3.73
C ASN A 485 -5.77 24.31 4.10
N PRO A 486 -5.73 23.95 5.39
CA PRO A 486 -6.05 22.61 5.86
C PRO A 486 -7.49 22.15 5.61
N ARG A 487 -8.43 23.09 5.39
CA ARG A 487 -9.85 22.80 5.13
C ARG A 487 -10.20 22.76 3.65
N LYS A 488 -9.27 23.16 2.76
CA LYS A 488 -9.49 23.21 1.31
C LYS A 488 -9.71 21.83 0.66
N PRO A 489 -9.02 20.74 1.06
CA PRO A 489 -9.23 19.44 0.44
C PRO A 489 -10.65 18.93 0.70
N THR A 490 -11.41 18.75 -0.38
CA THR A 490 -12.71 18.08 -0.35
C THR A 490 -12.56 16.65 -0.81
N PHE A 491 -13.28 15.73 -0.18
CA PHE A 491 -13.30 14.33 -0.59
C PHE A 491 -13.94 14.20 -1.98
N LYS A 492 -13.15 13.82 -2.98
CA LYS A 492 -13.65 13.39 -4.29
C LYS A 492 -13.49 11.88 -4.39
N VAL A 493 -14.59 11.19 -4.66
CA VAL A 493 -14.61 9.73 -4.80
C VAL A 493 -13.70 9.33 -5.96
N THR A 494 -12.82 8.38 -5.69
CA THR A 494 -11.92 7.82 -6.71
C THR A 494 -12.72 6.87 -7.58
N ALA A 495 -12.59 6.96 -8.90
CA ALA A 495 -13.21 6.00 -9.80
C ALA A 495 -12.64 4.60 -9.51
N LYS A 496 -13.51 3.66 -9.14
CA LYS A 496 -13.14 2.26 -8.84
C LYS A 496 -13.33 1.33 -10.05
N ASP A 497 -14.09 1.77 -11.05
CA ASP A 497 -14.46 0.97 -12.24
C ASP A 497 -13.61 1.29 -13.49
N GLU A 498 -12.38 1.77 -13.30
CA GLU A 498 -11.48 1.95 -14.44
C GLU A 498 -10.78 0.63 -14.76
N SER A 499 -10.80 0.20 -16.03
CA SER A 499 -9.97 -0.90 -16.50
C SER A 499 -9.16 -0.44 -17.70
N ILE A 500 -7.94 -0.94 -17.82
CA ILE A 500 -7.05 -0.59 -18.94
C ILE A 500 -7.03 -1.78 -19.88
N SER A 501 -7.90 -1.78 -20.88
CA SER A 501 -7.96 -2.86 -21.88
C SER A 501 -6.81 -2.78 -22.90
N THR A 502 -6.27 -1.59 -23.14
CA THR A 502 -5.20 -1.34 -24.12
C THR A 502 -4.02 -0.61 -23.49
N SER A 503 -2.81 -0.92 -23.95
CA SER A 503 -1.62 -0.28 -23.42
C SER A 503 -1.55 1.17 -23.89
N ARG A 504 -1.29 2.10 -22.98
CA ARG A 504 -1.31 3.55 -23.22
C ARG A 504 -0.32 4.29 -22.33
N LEU A 505 -0.04 5.55 -22.63
CA LEU A 505 0.57 6.44 -21.66
C LEU A 505 -0.50 6.99 -20.72
N SER A 506 -0.18 7.07 -19.43
CA SER A 506 -1.05 7.75 -18.48
C SER A 506 -1.16 9.25 -18.83
N GLU A 507 -2.37 9.78 -18.70
CA GLU A 507 -2.71 11.19 -18.91
C GLU A 507 -1.89 12.14 -18.03
N ILE A 508 -1.46 11.69 -16.84
CA ILE A 508 -0.62 12.45 -15.91
C ILE A 508 0.88 12.08 -16.02
N GLY A 509 1.28 11.36 -17.07
CA GLY A 509 2.64 10.85 -17.28
C GLY A 509 3.63 11.85 -17.89
N LYS A 510 3.16 12.90 -18.57
CA LYS A 510 4.02 13.86 -19.30
C LYS A 510 5.14 14.50 -18.46
N PRO A 511 4.92 14.93 -17.20
CA PRO A 511 5.98 15.55 -16.41
C PRO A 511 7.22 14.66 -16.23
N PHE A 512 7.06 13.34 -16.19
CA PHE A 512 8.18 12.41 -16.00
C PHE A 512 9.13 12.36 -17.19
N PHE A 513 8.61 12.53 -18.41
CA PHE A 513 9.43 12.62 -19.63
C PHE A 513 10.22 13.93 -19.67
N VAL A 514 9.63 15.03 -19.20
CA VAL A 514 10.32 16.33 -19.08
C VAL A 514 11.45 16.24 -18.06
N ILE A 515 11.18 15.70 -16.87
CA ILE A 515 12.21 15.48 -15.83
C ILE A 515 13.33 14.60 -16.37
N PHE A 516 13.00 13.49 -17.05
CA PHE A 516 14.00 12.61 -17.66
C PHE A 516 14.88 13.35 -18.68
N GLY A 517 14.29 14.19 -19.54
CA GLY A 517 15.01 15.02 -20.50
C GLY A 517 15.98 16.01 -19.84
N VAL A 518 15.53 16.69 -18.78
CA VAL A 518 16.38 17.63 -18.01
C VAL A 518 17.55 16.90 -17.35
N LEU A 519 17.31 15.75 -16.74
CA LEU A 519 18.37 14.94 -16.12
C LEU A 519 19.37 14.41 -17.15
N LEU A 520 18.91 14.08 -18.36
CA LEU A 520 19.78 13.66 -19.46
C LEU A 520 20.71 14.80 -19.91
N ILE A 521 20.18 16.03 -19.99
CA ILE A 521 21.02 17.22 -20.22
C ILE A 521 22.01 17.41 -19.06
N GLY A 522 21.59 17.17 -17.81
CA GLY A 522 22.49 17.17 -16.65
C GLY A 522 23.66 16.19 -16.79
N VAL A 523 23.46 15.01 -17.37
CA VAL A 523 24.56 14.06 -17.65
C VAL A 523 25.50 14.64 -18.72
N ALA A 524 24.97 15.24 -19.77
CA ALA A 524 25.80 15.91 -20.79
C ALA A 524 26.62 17.07 -20.18
N MET A 525 26.00 17.87 -19.30
CA MET A 525 26.68 18.93 -18.56
C MET A 525 27.78 18.39 -17.64
N THR A 526 27.58 17.22 -17.02
CA THR A 526 28.62 16.56 -16.23
C THR A 526 29.85 16.26 -17.09
N VAL A 527 29.66 15.65 -18.26
CA VAL A 527 30.76 15.33 -19.19
C VAL A 527 31.47 16.60 -19.65
N TYR A 528 30.69 17.64 -20.01
CA TYR A 528 31.23 18.93 -20.41
C TYR A 528 32.07 19.58 -19.30
N LYS A 529 31.57 19.64 -18.06
CA LYS A 529 32.29 20.26 -16.93
C LYS A 529 33.54 19.48 -16.54
N VAL A 530 33.53 18.15 -16.57
CA VAL A 530 34.76 17.34 -16.34
C VAL A 530 35.83 17.65 -17.38
N TYR A 531 35.43 17.85 -18.64
CA TYR A 531 36.34 18.21 -19.72
C TYR A 531 36.84 19.67 -19.62
N ALA A 532 35.93 20.62 -19.35
CA ALA A 532 36.22 22.05 -19.33
C ALA A 532 36.92 22.51 -18.03
N GLU A 533 36.65 21.84 -16.90
CA GLU A 533 37.18 22.17 -15.57
C GLU A 533 37.80 20.94 -14.89
N PRO A 534 38.90 20.36 -15.41
CA PRO A 534 39.48 19.12 -14.87
C PRO A 534 39.89 19.18 -13.39
N TYR A 535 40.20 20.39 -12.89
CA TYR A 535 40.58 20.61 -11.49
C TYR A 535 39.41 20.51 -10.51
N LYS A 536 38.14 20.57 -10.97
CA LYS A 536 36.92 20.31 -10.18
C LYS A 536 36.32 18.92 -10.47
N ALA A 537 37.05 18.06 -11.18
CA ALA A 537 36.49 16.82 -11.72
C ALA A 537 36.01 15.86 -10.62
N ASP A 538 36.69 15.81 -9.47
CA ASP A 538 36.30 14.96 -8.34
C ASP A 538 34.89 15.31 -7.81
N VAL A 539 34.62 16.59 -7.55
CA VAL A 539 33.30 17.09 -7.12
C VAL A 539 32.27 16.94 -8.23
N THR A 540 32.64 17.26 -9.48
CA THR A 540 31.74 17.14 -10.63
C THR A 540 31.29 15.71 -10.85
N LEU A 541 32.19 14.72 -10.69
CA LEU A 541 31.87 13.30 -10.82
C LEU A 541 30.93 12.81 -9.70
N VAL A 542 31.11 13.30 -8.47
CA VAL A 542 30.19 13.01 -7.35
C VAL A 542 28.78 13.53 -7.66
N VAL A 543 28.67 14.80 -8.05
CA VAL A 543 27.37 15.41 -8.39
C VAL A 543 26.75 14.74 -9.62
N GLY A 544 27.56 14.47 -10.64
CA GLY A 544 27.16 13.74 -11.83
C GLY A 544 26.68 12.33 -11.53
N GLY A 545 27.29 11.65 -10.55
CA GLY A 545 26.86 10.34 -10.06
C GLY A 545 25.46 10.38 -9.44
N TRP A 546 25.15 11.42 -8.64
CA TRP A 546 23.79 11.64 -8.12
C TRP A 546 22.79 11.96 -9.23
N ASN A 547 23.16 12.80 -10.19
CA ASN A 547 22.31 13.08 -11.34
C ASN A 547 22.05 11.80 -12.17
N LEU A 548 23.05 10.94 -12.33
CA LEU A 548 22.91 9.64 -12.99
C LEU A 548 21.97 8.71 -12.22
N LEU A 549 22.07 8.66 -10.88
CA LEU A 549 21.14 7.90 -10.05
C LEU A 549 19.70 8.41 -10.22
N ASN A 550 19.50 9.73 -10.22
CA ASN A 550 18.21 10.35 -10.50
C ASN A 550 17.71 10.00 -11.90
N LEU A 551 18.58 9.99 -12.92
CA LEU A 551 18.24 9.61 -14.29
C LEU A 551 17.80 8.15 -14.39
N ILE A 552 18.47 7.24 -13.69
CA ILE A 552 18.09 5.82 -13.62
C ILE A 552 16.69 5.67 -12.99
N MET A 553 16.43 6.40 -11.89
CA MET A 553 15.12 6.41 -11.23
C MET A 553 14.02 6.96 -12.15
N ALA A 554 14.27 8.11 -12.76
CA ALA A 554 13.37 8.76 -13.71
C ALA A 554 13.10 7.87 -14.92
N GLY A 555 14.11 7.17 -15.43
CA GLY A 555 13.99 6.22 -16.52
C GLY A 555 13.09 5.03 -16.17
N CYS A 556 13.27 4.45 -14.98
CA CYS A 556 12.36 3.39 -14.50
C CYS A 556 10.91 3.89 -14.36
N ALA A 557 10.74 5.13 -13.87
CA ALA A 557 9.44 5.78 -13.76
C ALA A 557 8.74 6.01 -15.12
N LEU A 558 9.47 6.18 -16.22
CA LEU A 558 8.85 6.20 -17.56
C LEU A 558 8.11 4.90 -17.86
N GLY A 559 8.67 3.76 -17.41
CA GLY A 559 7.97 2.49 -17.46
C GLY A 559 6.72 2.46 -16.57
N VAL A 560 6.78 3.05 -15.38
CA VAL A 560 5.62 3.13 -14.48
C VAL A 560 4.46 3.89 -15.12
N VAL A 561 4.70 5.03 -15.76
CA VAL A 561 3.63 5.82 -16.41
C VAL A 561 3.20 5.27 -17.78
N SER A 562 3.94 4.29 -18.30
CA SER A 562 3.60 3.54 -19.51
C SER A 562 2.72 2.34 -19.14
N GLU A 563 1.42 2.56 -19.10
CA GLU A 563 0.43 1.60 -18.62
C GLU A 563 0.28 0.40 -19.55
N ARG A 564 0.32 -0.79 -18.97
CA ARG A 564 0.09 -2.04 -19.69
C ARG A 564 -1.39 -2.35 -19.72
N GLY A 565 -1.90 -2.66 -20.91
CA GLY A 565 -3.26 -3.16 -21.08
C GLY A 565 -3.40 -4.59 -20.56
N GLU A 566 -4.46 -4.83 -19.81
CA GLU A 566 -4.88 -6.12 -19.29
C GLU A 566 -6.32 -6.37 -19.76
N ARG A 567 -6.49 -7.37 -20.63
CA ARG A 567 -7.81 -7.71 -21.20
C ARG A 567 -8.71 -8.42 -20.20
N ALA A 568 -8.14 -8.97 -19.14
CA ALA A 568 -8.91 -9.57 -18.06
C ALA A 568 -9.48 -8.44 -17.19
N ALA A 569 -10.80 -8.39 -17.03
CA ALA A 569 -11.46 -7.41 -16.17
C ALA A 569 -11.06 -7.58 -14.69
N THR A 570 -10.76 -8.82 -14.27
CA THR A 570 -10.26 -9.14 -12.93
C THR A 570 -9.12 -10.15 -12.99
N ARG A 571 -8.18 -10.02 -12.04
CA ARG A 571 -7.08 -10.96 -11.89
C ARG A 571 -7.59 -12.32 -11.43
N ARG A 572 -6.98 -13.38 -11.95
CA ARG A 572 -7.28 -14.77 -11.59
C ARG A 572 -6.36 -15.22 -10.46
N VAL A 573 -6.94 -15.83 -9.44
CA VAL A 573 -6.28 -16.50 -8.32
C VAL A 573 -6.24 -17.99 -8.64
N LYS A 574 -5.07 -18.62 -8.54
CA LYS A 574 -4.96 -20.08 -8.66
C LYS A 574 -5.76 -20.72 -7.55
N VAL A 575 -6.51 -21.78 -7.82
CA VAL A 575 -7.17 -22.60 -6.81
C VAL A 575 -7.03 -24.06 -7.21
N SER A 576 -7.29 -24.98 -6.28
CA SER A 576 -7.39 -26.40 -6.60
C SER A 576 -8.61 -26.95 -5.88
N ARG A 577 -9.70 -27.07 -6.63
CA ARG A 577 -11.00 -27.55 -6.12
C ARG A 577 -11.53 -28.64 -7.04
N ARG A 578 -11.92 -29.77 -6.47
CA ARG A 578 -12.68 -30.78 -7.21
C ARG A 578 -14.05 -30.22 -7.56
N ALA A 579 -14.45 -30.38 -8.81
CA ALA A 579 -15.76 -29.96 -9.30
C ALA A 579 -16.29 -30.95 -10.34
N ASP A 580 -17.59 -30.92 -10.54
CA ASP A 580 -18.24 -31.56 -11.68
C ASP A 580 -18.63 -30.46 -12.68
N PHE A 581 -18.38 -30.70 -13.96
CA PHE A 581 -18.70 -29.81 -15.06
C PHE A 581 -19.85 -30.39 -15.89
N GLU A 582 -20.93 -29.64 -16.02
CA GLU A 582 -22.11 -30.02 -16.80
C GLU A 582 -22.10 -29.32 -18.14
N ILE A 583 -22.25 -30.11 -19.21
CA ILE A 583 -22.48 -29.60 -20.56
C ILE A 583 -23.37 -30.57 -21.33
N ASN A 584 -24.35 -30.02 -22.05
CA ASN A 584 -25.33 -30.79 -22.82
C ASN A 584 -26.01 -31.89 -21.98
N GLY A 585 -26.25 -31.66 -20.68
CA GLY A 585 -26.86 -32.63 -19.76
C GLY A 585 -25.93 -33.75 -19.28
N LYS A 586 -24.66 -33.77 -19.69
CA LYS A 586 -23.65 -34.73 -19.23
C LYS A 586 -22.74 -34.10 -18.17
N TRP A 587 -22.43 -34.88 -17.13
CA TRP A 587 -21.54 -34.46 -16.06
C TRP A 587 -20.16 -35.10 -16.21
N PHE A 588 -19.14 -34.25 -16.24
CA PHE A 588 -17.73 -34.64 -16.30
C PHE A 588 -17.04 -34.28 -15.00
N LYS A 589 -16.06 -35.08 -14.58
CA LYS A 589 -15.24 -34.75 -13.40
C LYS A 589 -14.15 -33.79 -13.82
N GLY A 590 -13.86 -32.79 -12.98
CA GLY A 590 -12.82 -31.82 -13.25
C GLY A 590 -12.23 -31.19 -12.00
N THR A 591 -11.24 -30.34 -12.24
CA THR A 591 -10.58 -29.55 -11.21
C THR A 591 -10.59 -28.09 -11.61
N ILE A 592 -11.10 -27.22 -10.74
CA ILE A 592 -10.99 -25.77 -10.89
C ILE A 592 -9.54 -25.38 -10.59
N GLU A 593 -8.85 -24.80 -11.56
CA GLU A 593 -7.42 -24.45 -11.49
C GLU A 593 -7.18 -22.99 -11.12
N ASN A 594 -8.09 -22.11 -11.53
CA ASN A 594 -8.06 -20.70 -11.17
C ASN A 594 -9.44 -20.06 -11.30
N VAL A 595 -9.65 -19.00 -10.53
CA VAL A 595 -10.91 -18.24 -10.45
C VAL A 595 -10.61 -16.75 -10.42
N SER A 596 -11.48 -15.93 -10.97
CA SER A 596 -11.56 -14.49 -10.75
C SER A 596 -12.98 -14.14 -10.33
N ALA A 597 -13.26 -12.86 -10.04
CA ALA A 597 -14.61 -12.42 -9.68
C ALA A 597 -15.67 -12.71 -10.76
N PHE A 598 -15.26 -12.86 -12.03
CA PHE A 598 -16.17 -13.02 -13.17
C PHE A 598 -16.09 -14.39 -13.86
N GLY A 599 -15.10 -15.23 -13.55
CA GLY A 599 -14.97 -16.50 -14.26
C GLY A 599 -13.98 -17.47 -13.64
N ALA A 600 -14.01 -18.71 -14.16
CA ALA A 600 -13.14 -19.80 -13.72
C ALA A 600 -12.40 -20.41 -14.91
N ARG A 601 -11.36 -21.19 -14.62
CA ARG A 601 -10.78 -22.17 -15.55
C ARG A 601 -10.74 -23.51 -14.85
N LEU A 602 -11.20 -24.53 -15.57
CA LEU A 602 -11.31 -25.90 -15.09
C LEU A 602 -10.61 -26.82 -16.06
N THR A 603 -9.94 -27.84 -15.54
CA THR A 603 -9.49 -28.98 -16.35
C THR A 603 -10.48 -30.12 -16.16
N VAL A 604 -11.12 -30.52 -17.26
CA VAL A 604 -12.20 -31.50 -17.33
C VAL A 604 -11.67 -32.81 -17.91
N LEU A 605 -11.96 -33.92 -17.22
CA LEU A 605 -11.55 -35.27 -17.60
C LEU A 605 -12.67 -35.95 -18.40
N GLY A 606 -12.28 -36.61 -19.50
CA GLY A 606 -13.19 -37.45 -20.29
C GLY A 606 -14.18 -36.70 -21.19
N ALA A 607 -14.12 -35.36 -21.23
CA ALA A 607 -14.84 -34.58 -22.24
C ALA A 607 -14.08 -34.63 -23.58
N GLU A 608 -14.80 -34.67 -24.69
CA GLU A 608 -14.23 -34.52 -26.04
C GLU A 608 -14.41 -33.08 -26.52
N LEU A 609 -13.54 -32.61 -27.42
CA LEU A 609 -13.60 -31.25 -27.97
C LEU A 609 -14.90 -30.98 -28.72
N GLU A 610 -15.51 -32.04 -29.28
CA GLU A 610 -16.75 -32.00 -30.05
C GLU A 610 -17.97 -31.67 -29.18
N ASP A 611 -17.91 -31.96 -27.88
CA ASP A 611 -18.98 -31.62 -26.93
C ASP A 611 -18.96 -30.13 -26.55
N LEU A 612 -17.86 -29.41 -26.80
CA LEU A 612 -17.62 -28.04 -26.34
C LEU A 612 -17.83 -27.02 -27.46
N ALA A 613 -18.78 -26.11 -27.27
CA ALA A 613 -18.97 -24.96 -28.14
C ALA A 613 -18.68 -23.65 -27.39
N LYS A 614 -18.06 -22.69 -28.09
CA LYS A 614 -17.86 -21.34 -27.55
C LYS A 614 -19.24 -20.70 -27.33
N ASP A 615 -19.37 -19.99 -26.22
CA ASP A 615 -20.60 -19.33 -25.76
C ASP A 615 -21.76 -20.28 -25.40
N ALA A 616 -21.50 -21.59 -25.33
CA ALA A 616 -22.45 -22.56 -24.79
C ALA A 616 -22.65 -22.36 -23.28
N ARG A 617 -23.89 -22.63 -22.82
CA ARG A 617 -24.25 -22.67 -21.39
C ARG A 617 -23.77 -23.99 -20.79
N ALA A 618 -23.21 -23.89 -19.59
CA ALA A 618 -22.71 -25.02 -18.82
C ALA A 618 -22.92 -24.76 -17.32
N GLY A 619 -22.73 -25.79 -16.51
CA GLY A 619 -22.80 -25.72 -15.05
C GLY A 619 -21.51 -26.18 -14.39
N ILE A 620 -21.15 -25.56 -13.26
CA ILE A 620 -20.07 -26.04 -12.39
C ILE A 620 -20.68 -26.39 -11.03
N ARG A 621 -20.60 -27.65 -10.61
CA ARG A 621 -21.02 -28.08 -9.28
C ARG A 621 -19.79 -28.39 -8.42
N PHE A 622 -19.74 -27.82 -7.23
CA PHE A 622 -18.68 -28.08 -6.27
C PHE A 622 -19.22 -27.92 -4.84
N LYS A 623 -18.50 -28.52 -3.89
CA LYS A 623 -18.81 -28.42 -2.48
C LYS A 623 -18.27 -27.12 -1.89
N MET A 624 -19.15 -26.32 -1.31
CA MET A 624 -18.76 -25.09 -0.60
C MET A 624 -17.95 -25.43 0.65
N PHE A 625 -16.99 -24.57 1.00
CA PHE A 625 -16.35 -24.70 2.30
C PHE A 625 -17.32 -24.28 3.42
N ALA A 626 -18.18 -23.28 3.17
CA ALA A 626 -19.15 -22.69 4.09
C ALA A 626 -19.85 -23.71 5.00
N ASP A 627 -20.68 -24.54 4.39
CA ASP A 627 -21.61 -25.46 5.04
C ASP A 627 -21.56 -26.86 4.40
N GLY A 628 -20.69 -27.05 3.41
CA GLY A 628 -20.62 -28.28 2.65
C GLY A 628 -21.79 -28.49 1.68
N THR A 629 -22.60 -27.47 1.42
CA THR A 629 -23.66 -27.54 0.41
C THR A 629 -23.05 -27.65 -1.00
N GLU A 630 -23.79 -28.31 -1.88
CA GLU A 630 -23.47 -28.41 -3.30
C GLU A 630 -24.57 -27.73 -4.10
N ALA A 631 -24.19 -26.79 -4.95
CA ALA A 631 -25.10 -26.13 -5.88
C ALA A 631 -24.40 -25.93 -7.23
N VAL A 632 -25.20 -25.73 -8.27
CA VAL A 632 -24.69 -25.55 -9.64
C VAL A 632 -24.49 -24.06 -9.89
N LEU A 633 -23.26 -23.68 -10.21
CA LEU A 633 -22.93 -22.35 -10.68
C LEU A 633 -23.10 -22.29 -12.20
N PRO A 634 -24.08 -21.54 -12.74
CA PRO A 634 -24.25 -21.38 -14.18
C PRO A 634 -23.10 -20.58 -14.78
N VAL A 635 -22.57 -21.09 -15.88
CA VAL A 635 -21.46 -20.48 -16.61
C VAL A 635 -21.63 -20.52 -18.12
N THR A 636 -20.86 -19.70 -18.81
CA THR A 636 -20.75 -19.69 -20.26
C THR A 636 -19.31 -19.98 -20.68
N ILE A 637 -19.13 -20.89 -21.63
CA ILE A 637 -17.80 -21.28 -22.13
C ILE A 637 -17.22 -20.16 -23.01
N ARG A 638 -16.00 -19.72 -22.74
CA ARG A 638 -15.33 -18.65 -23.50
C ARG A 638 -14.17 -19.14 -24.35
N ASN A 639 -13.43 -20.12 -23.85
CA ASN A 639 -12.37 -20.80 -24.58
C ASN A 639 -12.17 -22.22 -24.01
N PHE A 640 -11.53 -23.07 -24.80
CA PHE A 640 -11.13 -24.39 -24.36
C PHE A 640 -9.89 -24.84 -25.13
N GLU A 641 -9.00 -25.58 -24.47
CA GLU A 641 -7.77 -26.11 -25.05
C GLU A 641 -7.48 -27.52 -24.53
N ARG A 642 -6.96 -28.39 -25.40
CA ARG A 642 -6.54 -29.73 -24.99
C ARG A 642 -5.23 -29.63 -24.22
N THR A 643 -5.18 -30.27 -23.06
CA THR A 643 -4.01 -30.33 -22.18
C THR A 643 -3.57 -31.79 -21.98
N THR A 644 -2.45 -32.01 -21.30
CA THR A 644 -1.97 -33.36 -20.95
C THR A 644 -2.96 -34.11 -20.06
N ASP A 645 -3.66 -33.38 -19.18
CA ASP A 645 -4.49 -33.95 -18.12
C ASP A 645 -6.00 -33.89 -18.43
N GLY A 646 -6.39 -33.50 -19.66
CA GLY A 646 -7.80 -33.36 -20.06
C GLY A 646 -8.06 -32.14 -20.96
N ILE A 647 -9.27 -31.60 -20.94
CA ILE A 647 -9.60 -30.34 -21.63
C ILE A 647 -9.67 -29.21 -20.62
N ALA A 648 -8.86 -28.18 -20.79
CA ALA A 648 -8.98 -26.96 -20.01
C ALA A 648 -10.07 -26.08 -20.62
N VAL A 649 -11.09 -25.74 -19.84
CA VAL A 649 -12.24 -24.91 -20.23
C VAL A 649 -12.20 -23.62 -19.42
N GLY A 650 -12.19 -22.47 -20.11
CA GLY A 650 -12.37 -21.17 -19.49
C GLY A 650 -13.83 -20.74 -19.55
N CYS A 651 -14.38 -20.42 -18.39
CA CYS A 651 -15.78 -20.11 -18.18
C CYS A 651 -15.96 -18.69 -17.64
N LEU A 652 -17.07 -18.04 -18.02
CA LEU A 652 -17.57 -16.80 -17.44
C LEU A 652 -18.79 -17.12 -16.56
N TYR A 653 -18.86 -16.58 -15.35
CA TYR A 653 -20.01 -16.77 -14.47
C TYR A 653 -21.26 -16.08 -15.04
N GLN A 654 -22.43 -16.67 -14.79
CA GLN A 654 -23.74 -16.11 -15.15
C GLN A 654 -24.67 -16.14 -13.93
N PRO A 655 -24.32 -15.46 -12.82
CA PRO A 655 -25.10 -15.54 -11.60
C PRO A 655 -26.50 -14.93 -11.81
N SER A 656 -27.53 -15.75 -11.67
CA SER A 656 -28.94 -15.33 -11.76
C SER A 656 -29.65 -15.25 -10.40
N GLU A 657 -29.04 -15.78 -9.34
CA GLU A 657 -29.66 -16.00 -8.03
C GLU A 657 -28.65 -15.71 -6.91
N ALA A 658 -29.14 -15.40 -5.72
CA ALA A 658 -28.32 -15.12 -4.54
C ALA A 658 -27.32 -16.25 -4.23
N VAL A 659 -27.72 -17.51 -4.40
CA VAL A 659 -26.86 -18.67 -4.16
C VAL A 659 -25.64 -18.69 -5.08
N HIS A 660 -25.77 -18.20 -6.32
CA HIS A 660 -24.66 -18.15 -7.27
C HIS A 660 -23.57 -17.15 -6.82
N HIS A 661 -23.95 -16.02 -6.24
CA HIS A 661 -22.99 -15.07 -5.66
C HIS A 661 -22.26 -15.66 -4.45
N ARG A 662 -22.97 -16.45 -3.62
CA ARG A 662 -22.35 -17.18 -2.50
C ARG A 662 -21.33 -18.23 -2.98
N LEU A 663 -21.64 -18.95 -4.06
CA LEU A 663 -20.71 -19.90 -4.68
C LEU A 663 -19.43 -19.20 -5.19
N VAL A 664 -19.59 -18.08 -5.90
CA VAL A 664 -18.45 -17.29 -6.40
C VAL A 664 -17.61 -16.77 -5.24
N ALA A 665 -18.26 -16.22 -4.20
CA ALA A 665 -17.57 -15.72 -3.03
C ALA A 665 -16.81 -16.83 -2.28
N ASP A 666 -17.39 -18.02 -2.12
CA ASP A 666 -16.70 -19.16 -1.51
C ASP A 666 -15.45 -19.54 -2.32
N LEU A 667 -15.55 -19.63 -3.65
CA LEU A 667 -14.41 -20.00 -4.51
C LEU A 667 -13.19 -19.11 -4.33
N ILE A 668 -13.40 -17.79 -4.21
CA ILE A 668 -12.34 -16.79 -4.23
C ILE A 668 -11.91 -16.42 -2.80
N PHE A 669 -12.88 -16.25 -1.89
CA PHE A 669 -12.67 -15.59 -0.61
C PHE A 669 -12.64 -16.51 0.60
N ALA A 670 -12.98 -17.79 0.46
CA ALA A 670 -13.16 -18.64 1.63
C ALA A 670 -11.88 -19.00 2.40
N ASN A 671 -10.69 -18.88 1.82
CA ASN A 671 -9.46 -19.44 2.39
C ASN A 671 -8.33 -18.41 2.51
N SER A 672 -8.25 -17.78 3.69
CA SER A 672 -7.18 -16.84 4.08
C SER A 672 -5.77 -17.45 3.98
N LYS A 673 -5.61 -18.75 4.27
CA LYS A 673 -4.31 -19.45 4.23
C LYS A 673 -3.67 -19.43 2.84
N GLN A 674 -4.49 -19.41 1.80
CA GLN A 674 -4.00 -19.28 0.44
C GLN A 674 -3.34 -17.92 0.19
N TRP A 675 -3.93 -16.85 0.74
CA TRP A 675 -3.39 -15.50 0.62
C TRP A 675 -2.11 -15.33 1.45
N GLU A 676 -2.08 -15.93 2.63
CA GLU A 676 -0.89 -16.00 3.46
C GLU A 676 0.26 -16.70 2.73
N GLN A 677 0.01 -17.88 2.12
CA GLN A 677 1.01 -18.58 1.32
C GLN A 677 1.52 -17.75 0.14
N PHE A 678 0.62 -17.03 -0.55
CA PHE A 678 1.00 -16.13 -1.63
C PHE A 678 1.88 -14.98 -1.12
N GLN A 679 1.52 -14.30 -0.04
CA GLN A 679 2.38 -13.27 0.58
C GLN A 679 3.75 -13.84 0.98
N LEU A 680 3.78 -14.97 1.69
CA LEU A 680 5.03 -15.61 2.13
C LEU A 680 5.93 -15.99 0.95
N SER A 681 5.36 -16.39 -0.19
CA SER A 681 6.13 -16.70 -1.40
C SER A 681 6.87 -15.50 -1.99
N ARG A 682 6.38 -14.28 -1.71
CA ARG A 682 6.98 -13.02 -2.16
C ARG A 682 7.94 -12.42 -1.13
N ARG A 683 7.80 -12.80 0.15
CA ARG A 683 8.59 -12.25 1.27
C ARG A 683 10.02 -12.80 1.31
N GLY A 684 10.79 -12.57 0.25
CA GLY A 684 12.20 -12.92 0.14
C GLY A 684 13.11 -11.69 0.22
N ASN A 685 14.25 -11.82 0.91
CA ASN A 685 15.28 -10.78 0.94
C ASN A 685 16.35 -11.06 -0.14
N PRO A 686 16.40 -10.30 -1.25
CA PRO A 686 17.41 -10.49 -2.28
C PRO A 686 18.81 -10.02 -1.84
N GLY A 687 18.91 -9.27 -0.73
CA GLY A 687 20.12 -8.56 -0.32
C GLY A 687 20.38 -7.31 -1.18
N LEU A 688 21.37 -6.50 -0.76
CA LEU A 688 21.64 -5.20 -1.39
C LEU A 688 22.24 -5.33 -2.79
N LEU A 689 23.24 -6.18 -2.98
CA LEU A 689 23.95 -6.29 -4.25
C LEU A 689 23.05 -6.87 -5.35
N ARG A 690 22.42 -8.01 -5.09
CA ARG A 690 21.49 -8.65 -6.04
C ARG A 690 20.24 -7.82 -6.26
N GLY A 691 19.70 -7.20 -5.21
CA GLY A 691 18.55 -6.28 -5.32
C GLY A 691 18.87 -5.06 -6.18
N THR A 692 20.02 -4.42 -5.97
CA THR A 692 20.50 -3.29 -6.78
C THR A 692 20.73 -3.69 -8.23
N ALA A 693 21.44 -4.80 -8.49
CA ALA A 693 21.68 -5.28 -9.85
C ALA A 693 20.37 -5.62 -10.58
N TRP A 694 19.40 -6.22 -9.87
CA TRP A 694 18.07 -6.47 -10.42
C TRP A 694 17.33 -5.16 -10.75
N PHE A 695 17.37 -4.17 -9.86
CA PHE A 695 16.73 -2.88 -10.10
C PHE A 695 17.34 -2.13 -11.29
N LEU A 696 18.69 -2.12 -11.43
CA LEU A 696 19.36 -1.49 -12.56
C LEU A 696 18.94 -2.11 -13.90
N ARG A 697 18.87 -3.45 -13.97
CA ARG A 697 18.37 -4.15 -15.17
C ARG A 697 16.92 -3.80 -15.48
N LEU A 698 16.08 -3.73 -14.44
CA LEU A 698 14.69 -3.31 -14.58
C LEU A 698 14.61 -1.87 -15.09
N ALA A 699 15.36 -0.94 -14.50
CA ALA A 699 15.38 0.46 -14.88
C ALA A 699 15.77 0.63 -16.36
N ILE A 700 16.85 0.01 -16.82
CA ILE A 700 17.29 0.07 -18.23
C ILE A 700 16.19 -0.39 -19.19
N TYR A 701 15.59 -1.56 -18.92
CA TYR A 701 14.51 -2.10 -19.76
C TYR A 701 13.28 -1.18 -19.78
N GLN A 702 12.93 -0.62 -18.62
CA GLN A 702 11.74 0.21 -18.45
C GLN A 702 11.91 1.61 -19.02
N THR A 703 13.12 2.18 -18.98
CA THR A 703 13.49 3.40 -19.70
C THR A 703 13.26 3.24 -21.20
N TYR A 704 13.83 2.18 -21.79
CA TYR A 704 13.63 1.88 -23.20
C TYR A 704 12.14 1.75 -23.55
N ARG A 705 11.39 0.97 -22.77
CA ARG A 705 9.94 0.78 -23.00
C ARG A 705 9.17 2.09 -22.92
N GLY A 706 9.47 2.93 -21.92
CA GLY A 706 8.81 4.22 -21.74
C GLY A 706 9.03 5.16 -22.93
N LEU A 707 10.27 5.25 -23.42
CA LEU A 707 10.60 6.05 -24.60
C LEU A 707 9.92 5.54 -25.87
N VAL A 708 9.79 4.23 -26.05
CA VAL A 708 9.03 3.64 -27.17
C VAL A 708 7.55 4.02 -27.12
N TYR A 709 6.94 4.03 -25.93
CA TYR A 709 5.54 4.45 -25.78
C TYR A 709 5.37 5.92 -26.11
N PHE A 710 6.28 6.78 -25.64
CA PHE A 710 6.31 8.21 -25.96
C PHE A 710 6.41 8.48 -27.46
N TRP A 711 7.32 7.79 -28.15
CA TRP A 711 7.45 7.91 -29.60
C TRP A 711 6.19 7.48 -30.35
N ARG A 712 5.54 6.38 -29.90
CA ARG A 712 4.28 5.90 -30.50
C ARG A 712 3.12 6.88 -30.30
N ASP A 713 3.04 7.50 -29.12
CA ASP A 713 2.02 8.50 -28.80
C ASP A 713 2.18 9.76 -29.67
N ILE A 714 3.41 10.28 -29.81
CA ILE A 714 3.70 11.45 -30.64
C ILE A 714 3.50 11.17 -32.13
N SER A 715 3.89 10.00 -32.62
CA SER A 715 3.81 9.65 -34.04
C SER A 715 2.38 9.37 -34.54
N GLY A 716 1.35 9.51 -33.68
CA GLY A 716 -0.05 9.33 -34.04
C GLY A 716 -0.42 7.89 -34.45
N ARG A 717 0.52 6.94 -34.33
CA ARG A 717 0.27 5.51 -34.56
C ARG A 717 -0.50 4.95 -33.37
N LYS A 718 -1.80 5.25 -33.33
CA LYS A 718 -2.75 4.52 -32.48
C LYS A 718 -2.50 3.03 -32.72
N ALA A 719 -2.30 2.26 -31.65
CA ALA A 719 -2.18 0.82 -31.74
C ALA A 719 -3.34 0.29 -32.59
N GLN A 720 -3.02 -0.36 -33.72
CA GLN A 720 -4.01 -1.11 -34.48
C GLN A 720 -4.68 -2.05 -33.48
N ALA A 721 -5.98 -1.85 -33.26
CA ALA A 721 -6.80 -2.86 -32.63
C ALA A 721 -6.60 -4.15 -33.44
N PRO A 722 -6.29 -5.30 -32.82
CA PRO A 722 -6.37 -6.54 -33.54
C PRO A 722 -7.82 -6.70 -34.03
N VAL A 723 -7.95 -6.78 -35.35
CA VAL A 723 -9.18 -7.02 -36.09
C VAL A 723 -9.93 -8.17 -35.42
N GLY A 724 -11.15 -7.91 -34.94
CA GLY A 724 -11.98 -8.94 -34.32
C GLY A 724 -13.06 -8.46 -33.35
N GLN A 725 -13.71 -7.32 -33.59
CA GLN A 725 -15.06 -7.06 -33.05
C GLN A 725 -15.87 -6.35 -34.13
N LEU A 726 -16.66 -7.14 -34.85
CA LEU A 726 -17.75 -6.65 -35.69
C LEU A 726 -18.71 -5.85 -34.81
N ALA A 727 -18.99 -4.64 -35.27
CA ALA A 727 -20.04 -3.80 -34.75
C ALA A 727 -21.40 -4.47 -34.98
N GLU A 728 -22.03 -4.97 -33.92
CA GLU A 728 -23.50 -5.00 -33.88
C GLU A 728 -23.96 -3.59 -33.47
N LYS A 729 -24.07 -2.70 -34.45
CA LYS A 729 -25.10 -1.66 -34.40
C LYS A 729 -26.43 -2.40 -34.58
N ARG A 730 -27.29 -2.36 -33.56
CA ARG A 730 -28.72 -2.67 -33.72
C ARG A 730 -29.53 -1.37 -33.60
N PRO A 731 -30.64 -1.29 -34.34
CA PRO A 731 -31.35 -0.04 -34.67
C PRO A 731 -31.97 0.66 -33.47
#